data_AF-A0A8C3C150-F1
#
_entry.id   AF-A0A8C3C150-F1
#
_cell.length_a   1.000
_cell.length_b   1.000
_cell.length_c   1.000
_cell.angle_alpha   90.00
_cell.angle_beta   90.00
_cell.angle_gamma   90.00
#
_symmetry.space_group_name_H-M   'P 1'
#
loop_
_entity.id
_entity.type
_entity.pdbx_description
1 polymer ?
#
loop_
_entity_poly.entity_id
_entity_poly.type
_entity_poly.pdbx_seq_one_letter_code
_entity_poly.pdbx_strand_id
1 'polypeptide(L)'
;MGRRWDADSDSDGNRTGDASRPRAPPGCLQVIPSPSGAGGRAAVLPRGCRVSPQPPPSQAVRLESVRPQRVRYLLVVRPEEAGAEGQTVLLGVDFPHEGSTRCTLGMVLPLWSDTQVFLDGDGGFSVMSGGQTRIFKPISVQTMWAVLQELHRACEQAARGGHIPGGPALLWARDYAAALSSEQSCLNEWLAMADLESVRPGSPQPSGPAVPELTEQAVRALLRDVLASADLESVTSKEVRTELERRTGRSLAQHKDFIDNEMLLVLAQMDRPSCVFPHLYLGSEWNAANLEELQQNRITHILNVAREIDNFFPALFTYMNVRVYDEEAAELLPHWNDTFLFLSDVKARGGRALVHCRMGLSRSAATVLAYAMKEFGWPLEQALRHVRRCRPGVLPNPGFMRQLDFYQGILSASRHSVLWEPRAAERGSQPEAEEAAPGDEGALPEPRAPSPQPPEEASRQPAGPGLSGAPQRPRISLCAVMRSISLMESPQPPELLGEPLGGAVLGAVMTVARGNPAAHQVLVDSWPDFAVVLTRLRPEELADPGDFYANQLTAFYREEGAWRAVLGNPEAVDWSRAFQMQGMQDGVHEAVSEVAAAKGLRVKAFRYRAMLSPEPPQSRAQIPAGLRLAPLSPSHVPLLNATWSFGGTGRSRRFLEGLVRALPSACLLDPRGRPLSWSLVDPLGCLSHGYTVPAWRGRGLSGLVLAALGRGLHARGFPLYCGVLPCNAPSLRALHAAGFLPQPGTLYMLLSTPR
;
A
#
# COMPACT_ATOMS: atom_id res chain seq x y z
N MET A 1 -29.47 -9.38 -57.25
CA MET A 1 -30.88 -8.94 -57.30
C MET A 1 -31.50 -9.37 -55.96
N GLY A 2 -32.19 -8.57 -55.15
CA GLY A 2 -33.23 -7.57 -55.47
C GLY A 2 -34.59 -8.29 -55.58
N ARG A 3 -35.71 -7.85 -54.98
CA ARG A 3 -36.00 -6.72 -54.07
C ARG A 3 -37.47 -6.86 -53.60
N ARG A 4 -37.82 -6.57 -52.32
CA ARG A 4 -39.21 -6.41 -51.77
C ARG A 4 -40.11 -7.67 -51.83
N TRP A 5 -40.96 -8.00 -50.85
CA TRP A 5 -42.01 -7.30 -50.05
C TRP A 5 -43.40 -7.29 -50.72
N ASP A 6 -44.43 -7.28 -49.85
CA ASP A 6 -45.88 -7.19 -50.12
C ASP A 6 -46.53 -8.48 -50.71
N ALA A 7 -47.79 -8.85 -50.45
CA ALA A 7 -48.76 -8.60 -49.36
C ALA A 7 -49.98 -9.58 -49.54
N ASP A 8 -50.99 -9.49 -48.66
CA ASP A 8 -52.38 -10.03 -48.81
C ASP A 8 -52.59 -11.57 -48.82
N SER A 9 -53.70 -12.15 -48.33
CA SER A 9 -54.85 -11.58 -47.58
C SER A 9 -55.59 -12.64 -46.72
N ASP A 10 -55.98 -12.22 -45.51
CA ASP A 10 -57.20 -12.45 -44.70
C ASP A 10 -58.01 -13.77 -44.60
N SER A 11 -58.83 -13.79 -43.55
CA SER A 11 -59.89 -14.74 -43.13
C SER A 11 -59.41 -16.06 -42.47
N ASP A 12 -59.96 -16.51 -41.33
CA ASP A 12 -60.89 -15.87 -40.38
C ASP A 12 -60.81 -16.55 -38.99
N GLY A 13 -61.52 -16.06 -37.96
CA GLY A 13 -61.83 -16.89 -36.77
C GLY A 13 -61.42 -16.40 -35.37
N ASN A 14 -61.60 -15.11 -35.08
CA ASN A 14 -61.75 -14.49 -33.73
C ASN A 14 -61.67 -15.40 -32.47
N ARG A 15 -60.65 -15.20 -31.63
CA ARG A 15 -60.72 -15.42 -30.18
C ARG A 15 -60.10 -14.27 -29.38
N THR A 16 -60.99 -13.39 -28.90
CA THR A 16 -60.91 -12.63 -27.62
C THR A 16 -59.59 -12.73 -26.85
N GLY A 17 -58.82 -11.62 -26.78
CA GLY A 17 -57.55 -11.58 -26.08
C GLY A 17 -57.67 -11.64 -24.56
N ASP A 18 -56.93 -12.56 -23.93
CA ASP A 18 -56.74 -12.63 -22.49
C ASP A 18 -55.66 -11.62 -22.04
N ALA A 19 -56.11 -10.46 -21.57
CA ALA A 19 -55.25 -9.36 -21.11
C ALA A 19 -54.82 -9.51 -19.63
N SER A 20 -54.26 -10.66 -19.25
CA SER A 20 -53.93 -10.97 -17.84
C SER A 20 -52.48 -11.39 -17.54
N ARG A 21 -51.51 -11.21 -18.46
CA ARG A 21 -50.08 -11.24 -18.11
C ARG A 21 -49.62 -9.88 -17.59
N PRO A 22 -49.23 -9.73 -16.31
CA PRO A 22 -48.66 -8.47 -15.83
C PRO A 22 -47.32 -8.23 -16.51
N ARG A 23 -47.18 -7.07 -17.19
CA ARG A 23 -45.85 -6.54 -17.54
C ARG A 23 -45.09 -6.31 -16.23
N ALA A 24 -43.84 -6.74 -16.19
CA ALA A 24 -42.95 -6.35 -15.10
C ALA A 24 -42.77 -4.81 -15.11
N PRO A 25 -42.73 -4.15 -13.94
CA PRO A 25 -42.37 -2.74 -13.87
C PRO A 25 -40.88 -2.54 -14.23
N PRO A 26 -40.43 -1.30 -14.49
CA PRO A 26 -39.01 -0.96 -14.55
C PRO A 26 -38.27 -1.36 -13.26
N GLY A 27 -36.95 -1.56 -13.34
CA GLY A 27 -36.11 -1.98 -12.20
C GLY A 27 -35.92 -3.49 -11.96
N CYS A 28 -36.08 -4.36 -12.97
CA CYS A 28 -35.84 -5.80 -12.84
C CYS A 28 -34.34 -6.20 -12.85
N LEU A 29 -33.68 -6.10 -11.69
CA LEU A 29 -32.35 -6.66 -11.45
C LEU A 29 -32.25 -8.15 -11.83
N GLN A 30 -31.34 -8.46 -12.76
CA GLN A 30 -30.80 -9.82 -12.91
C GLN A 30 -29.50 -9.96 -12.13
N VAL A 31 -29.50 -10.82 -11.10
CA VAL A 31 -28.28 -11.51 -10.69
C VAL A 31 -28.06 -12.61 -11.74
N ILE A 32 -27.13 -12.37 -12.67
CA ILE A 32 -26.99 -13.15 -13.92
C ILE A 32 -26.21 -14.47 -13.70
N PRO A 33 -26.01 -15.32 -14.73
CA PRO A 33 -26.45 -16.71 -14.70
C PRO A 33 -25.39 -17.68 -14.15
N SER A 34 -25.84 -18.84 -13.68
CA SER A 34 -24.96 -20.00 -13.55
C SER A 34 -24.43 -20.44 -14.92
N PRO A 35 -23.13 -20.75 -15.08
CA PRO A 35 -22.66 -21.48 -16.25
C PRO A 35 -23.32 -22.87 -16.30
N SER A 36 -23.42 -23.43 -17.50
CA SER A 36 -24.19 -24.66 -17.77
C SER A 36 -23.64 -25.87 -17.01
N GLY A 37 -24.41 -26.41 -16.04
CA GLY A 37 -24.10 -27.71 -15.43
C GLY A 37 -24.83 -28.06 -14.14
N ALA A 38 -25.13 -27.08 -13.27
CA ALA A 38 -25.70 -27.34 -11.93
C ALA A 38 -27.18 -26.94 -11.82
N GLY A 39 -28.03 -27.86 -11.35
CA GLY A 39 -29.50 -27.74 -11.33
C GLY A 39 -30.10 -26.82 -10.24
N GLY A 40 -29.43 -25.74 -9.85
CA GLY A 40 -29.91 -24.81 -8.82
C GLY A 40 -31.01 -23.88 -9.33
N ARG A 41 -32.24 -23.99 -8.79
CA ARG A 41 -33.30 -22.99 -9.04
C ARG A 41 -33.08 -21.76 -8.15
N ALA A 42 -32.81 -20.62 -8.76
CA ALA A 42 -32.75 -19.32 -8.06
C ALA A 42 -34.08 -18.99 -7.36
N ALA A 43 -33.99 -18.43 -6.16
CA ALA A 43 -35.15 -17.95 -5.42
C ALA A 43 -35.63 -16.59 -5.99
N VAL A 44 -36.93 -16.32 -5.93
CA VAL A 44 -37.54 -15.11 -6.50
C VAL A 44 -38.16 -14.28 -5.38
N LEU A 45 -37.61 -13.08 -5.16
CA LEU A 45 -38.18 -12.07 -4.27
C LEU A 45 -39.40 -11.38 -4.90
N PRO A 46 -40.24 -10.69 -4.11
CA PRO A 46 -41.32 -9.86 -4.61
C PRO A 46 -40.87 -8.95 -5.77
N ARG A 47 -41.72 -8.83 -6.79
CA ARG A 47 -41.47 -8.12 -8.07
C ARG A 47 -40.28 -8.59 -8.93
N GLY A 48 -39.65 -9.72 -8.62
CA GLY A 48 -38.90 -10.51 -9.61
C GLY A 48 -37.38 -10.51 -9.49
N CYS A 49 -36.80 -9.83 -8.49
CA CYS A 49 -35.37 -9.96 -8.19
C CYS A 49 -35.03 -11.43 -7.90
N ARG A 50 -34.07 -11.97 -8.66
CA ARG A 50 -33.61 -13.36 -8.53
C ARG A 50 -32.38 -13.41 -7.64
N VAL A 51 -32.40 -14.29 -6.64
CA VAL A 51 -31.28 -14.53 -5.73
C VAL A 51 -30.77 -15.96 -5.96
N SER A 52 -29.50 -16.09 -6.33
CA SER A 52 -28.83 -17.40 -6.39
C SER A 52 -28.76 -18.01 -4.98
N PRO A 53 -28.94 -19.34 -4.82
CA PRO A 53 -28.66 -20.00 -3.53
C PRO A 53 -27.16 -19.94 -3.15
N GLN A 54 -26.27 -19.68 -4.11
CA GLN A 54 -24.88 -19.28 -3.89
C GLN A 54 -24.60 -18.00 -4.70
N PRO A 55 -24.82 -16.82 -4.10
CA PRO A 55 -24.54 -15.52 -4.71
C PRO A 55 -23.08 -15.09 -4.41
N PRO A 56 -22.47 -14.19 -5.21
CA PRO A 56 -21.11 -13.74 -4.97
C PRO A 56 -21.01 -12.88 -3.68
N PRO A 57 -19.93 -13.03 -2.87
CA PRO A 57 -19.79 -12.36 -1.58
C PRO A 57 -19.70 -10.82 -1.68
N SER A 58 -19.36 -10.29 -2.86
CA SER A 58 -19.36 -8.86 -3.18
C SER A 58 -20.76 -8.27 -3.48
N GLN A 59 -21.83 -9.05 -3.36
CA GLN A 59 -23.21 -8.57 -3.48
C GLN A 59 -24.14 -9.14 -2.41
N ALA A 60 -23.76 -10.26 -1.78
CA ALA A 60 -24.62 -11.02 -0.88
C ALA A 60 -23.80 -11.75 0.20
N VAL A 61 -24.11 -11.49 1.46
CA VAL A 61 -23.27 -11.81 2.61
C VAL A 61 -24.02 -12.69 3.59
N ARG A 62 -23.55 -13.91 3.81
CA ARG A 62 -24.17 -14.86 4.75
C ARG A 62 -23.88 -14.43 6.18
N LEU A 63 -24.93 -14.34 6.98
CA LEU A 63 -24.87 -13.96 8.39
C LEU A 63 -25.05 -15.17 9.31
N GLU A 64 -24.52 -15.07 10.52
CA GLU A 64 -24.93 -15.92 11.64
C GLU A 64 -26.46 -15.79 11.87
N SER A 65 -27.08 -16.87 12.33
CA SER A 65 -28.47 -16.87 12.81
C SER A 65 -28.54 -17.56 14.17
N VAL A 66 -29.42 -17.07 15.03
CA VAL A 66 -29.74 -17.66 16.34
C VAL A 66 -30.33 -19.07 16.17
N ARG A 67 -30.82 -19.42 14.97
CA ARG A 67 -31.36 -20.74 14.62
C ARG A 67 -30.50 -21.38 13.53
N PRO A 68 -29.62 -22.35 13.85
CA PRO A 68 -28.65 -22.90 12.89
C PRO A 68 -29.26 -23.64 11.69
N GLN A 69 -30.57 -23.91 11.71
CA GLN A 69 -31.31 -24.44 10.56
C GLN A 69 -31.66 -23.36 9.51
N ARG A 70 -31.68 -22.07 9.86
CA ARG A 70 -32.04 -20.97 8.95
C ARG A 70 -30.78 -20.35 8.35
N VAL A 71 -30.85 -20.00 7.08
CA VAL A 71 -29.76 -19.31 6.38
C VAL A 71 -30.20 -17.88 6.10
N ARG A 72 -29.35 -16.91 6.45
CA ARG A 72 -29.64 -15.49 6.37
C ARG A 72 -28.61 -14.79 5.49
N TYR A 73 -29.08 -13.96 4.57
CA TYR A 73 -28.24 -13.15 3.69
C TYR A 73 -28.54 -11.66 3.83
N LEU A 74 -27.49 -10.84 3.86
CA LEU A 74 -27.53 -9.40 3.65
C LEU A 74 -27.16 -9.10 2.19
N LEU A 75 -28.06 -8.49 1.44
CA LEU A 75 -27.84 -8.14 0.03
C LEU A 75 -27.60 -6.63 -0.11
N VAL A 76 -26.60 -6.22 -0.90
CA VAL A 76 -26.32 -4.82 -1.23
C VAL A 76 -26.93 -4.50 -2.59
N VAL A 77 -28.10 -3.84 -2.59
CA VAL A 77 -28.93 -3.66 -3.79
C VAL A 77 -28.89 -2.21 -4.28
N ARG A 78 -28.70 -2.05 -5.60
CA ARG A 78 -28.66 -0.76 -6.32
C ARG A 78 -29.55 -0.85 -7.56
N PRO A 79 -30.19 0.23 -8.02
CA PRO A 79 -30.94 0.26 -9.27
C PRO A 79 -30.01 0.27 -10.48
N GLU A 80 -30.48 -0.25 -11.61
CA GLU A 80 -29.75 -0.35 -12.88
C GLU A 80 -30.04 0.84 -13.83
N GLU A 81 -30.92 1.75 -13.43
CA GLU A 81 -31.42 2.84 -14.27
C GLU A 81 -30.49 4.07 -14.24
N ALA A 82 -30.18 4.61 -15.43
CA ALA A 82 -29.34 5.80 -15.58
C ALA A 82 -29.97 7.01 -14.86
N GLY A 83 -29.18 7.67 -14.01
CA GLY A 83 -29.65 8.77 -13.14
C GLY A 83 -30.11 8.32 -11.74
N ALA A 84 -30.12 7.02 -11.43
CA ALA A 84 -30.35 6.50 -10.08
C ALA A 84 -29.04 6.19 -9.31
N GLU A 85 -27.92 6.74 -9.78
CA GLU A 85 -26.57 6.56 -9.21
C GLU A 85 -26.50 6.93 -7.73
N GLY A 86 -25.88 6.07 -6.93
CA GLY A 86 -25.69 6.23 -5.49
C GLY A 86 -26.84 5.77 -4.60
N GLN A 87 -28.02 5.46 -5.16
CA GLN A 87 -29.13 4.89 -4.41
C GLN A 87 -28.84 3.43 -4.02
N THR A 88 -28.48 3.18 -2.76
CA THR A 88 -28.23 1.82 -2.25
C THR A 88 -29.21 1.45 -1.14
N VAL A 89 -29.66 0.19 -1.12
CA VAL A 89 -30.51 -0.40 -0.07
C VAL A 89 -29.92 -1.72 0.37
N LEU A 90 -29.87 -1.96 1.68
CA LEU A 90 -29.58 -3.27 2.24
C LEU A 90 -30.88 -4.06 2.41
N LEU A 91 -30.96 -5.22 1.76
CA LEU A 91 -32.07 -6.17 1.94
C LEU A 91 -31.62 -7.34 2.81
N GLY A 92 -32.32 -7.58 3.90
CA GLY A 92 -32.17 -8.79 4.70
C GLY A 92 -33.12 -9.88 4.23
N VAL A 93 -32.56 -11.00 3.79
CA VAL A 93 -33.30 -12.14 3.21
C VAL A 93 -33.09 -13.38 4.07
N ASP A 94 -34.19 -14.04 4.44
CA ASP A 94 -34.19 -15.29 5.21
C ASP A 94 -34.53 -16.49 4.29
N PHE A 95 -33.85 -17.61 4.49
CA PHE A 95 -34.12 -18.89 3.84
C PHE A 95 -34.45 -19.94 4.93
N PRO A 96 -35.51 -20.76 4.76
CA PRO A 96 -35.90 -21.77 5.75
C PRO A 96 -34.84 -22.82 6.06
N HIS A 97 -33.97 -23.13 5.09
CA HIS A 97 -32.82 -24.03 5.20
C HIS A 97 -31.84 -23.79 4.04
N GLU A 98 -30.61 -24.30 4.20
CA GLU A 98 -29.57 -24.26 3.18
C GLU A 98 -29.98 -25.02 1.91
N GLY A 99 -29.81 -24.40 0.73
CA GLY A 99 -30.30 -24.93 -0.54
C GLY A 99 -31.80 -24.70 -0.82
N SER A 100 -32.55 -24.02 0.06
CA SER A 100 -33.96 -23.68 -0.20
C SER A 100 -34.11 -22.80 -1.45
N THR A 101 -35.02 -23.18 -2.34
CA THR A 101 -35.41 -22.39 -3.53
C THR A 101 -36.45 -21.30 -3.21
N ARG A 102 -36.84 -21.17 -1.93
CA ARG A 102 -37.75 -20.14 -1.42
C ARG A 102 -37.03 -19.31 -0.34
N CYS A 103 -37.22 -18.00 -0.42
CA CYS A 103 -36.73 -17.03 0.55
C CYS A 103 -37.84 -16.02 0.91
N THR A 104 -37.67 -15.32 2.02
CA THR A 104 -38.56 -14.25 2.48
C THR A 104 -37.78 -12.98 2.79
N LEU A 105 -38.41 -11.82 2.62
CA LEU A 105 -37.78 -10.54 2.92
C LEU A 105 -38.05 -10.15 4.38
N GLY A 106 -37.00 -9.97 5.17
CA GLY A 106 -37.09 -9.71 6.61
C GLY A 106 -36.53 -8.37 7.08
N MET A 107 -35.74 -7.68 6.25
CA MET A 107 -35.26 -6.33 6.54
C MET A 107 -35.12 -5.51 5.25
N VAL A 108 -35.37 -4.20 5.36
CA VAL A 108 -35.02 -3.19 4.36
C VAL A 108 -34.39 -2.01 5.10
N LEU A 109 -33.16 -1.65 4.75
CA LEU A 109 -32.47 -0.45 5.26
C LEU A 109 -31.91 0.36 4.07
N PRO A 110 -32.57 1.46 3.66
CA PRO A 110 -32.02 2.38 2.68
C PRO A 110 -30.79 3.10 3.25
N LEU A 111 -29.79 3.36 2.41
CA LEU A 111 -28.56 4.05 2.81
C LEU A 111 -28.59 5.51 2.36
N TRP A 112 -28.76 6.40 3.33
CA TRP A 112 -28.83 7.86 3.15
C TRP A 112 -27.45 8.51 3.28
N SER A 113 -27.33 9.82 3.03
CA SER A 113 -26.09 10.58 3.19
C SER A 113 -25.59 10.70 4.65
N ASP A 114 -26.42 10.30 5.63
CA ASP A 114 -26.03 10.21 7.05
C ASP A 114 -25.41 8.86 7.43
N THR A 115 -25.29 7.91 6.48
CA THR A 115 -24.89 6.53 6.78
C THR A 115 -23.52 6.46 7.43
N GLN A 116 -23.44 5.82 8.60
CA GLN A 116 -22.20 5.52 9.31
C GLN A 116 -22.16 4.03 9.63
N VAL A 117 -20.98 3.43 9.52
CA VAL A 117 -20.73 2.03 9.88
C VAL A 117 -19.68 1.98 10.97
N PHE A 118 -19.82 1.05 11.92
CA PHE A 118 -18.92 0.83 13.05
C PHE A 118 -18.62 -0.66 13.23
N LEU A 119 -17.50 -0.98 13.86
CA LEU A 119 -17.17 -2.32 14.33
C LEU A 119 -17.64 -2.51 15.78
N ASP A 120 -18.16 -3.70 16.10
CA ASP A 120 -18.70 -4.03 17.43
C ASP A 120 -17.78 -4.96 18.26
N GLY A 121 -16.61 -5.33 17.72
CA GLY A 121 -15.51 -5.98 18.47
C GLY A 121 -15.68 -7.49 18.73
N ASP A 122 -16.76 -8.10 18.27
CA ASP A 122 -16.98 -9.55 18.39
C ASP A 122 -17.07 -10.29 17.04
N GLY A 123 -16.64 -9.66 15.95
CA GLY A 123 -16.89 -10.05 14.56
C GLY A 123 -18.16 -9.44 13.96
N GLY A 124 -18.95 -8.72 14.76
CA GLY A 124 -20.07 -7.92 14.27
C GLY A 124 -19.68 -6.52 13.77
N PHE A 125 -20.54 -5.98 12.91
CA PHE A 125 -20.52 -4.56 12.52
C PHE A 125 -21.94 -3.97 12.56
N SER A 126 -22.03 -2.68 12.81
CA SER A 126 -23.28 -1.94 12.93
C SER A 126 -23.38 -0.82 11.90
N VAL A 127 -24.51 -0.77 11.20
CA VAL A 127 -24.85 0.27 10.20
C VAL A 127 -25.94 1.16 10.79
N MET A 128 -25.66 2.46 10.87
CA MET A 128 -26.60 3.50 11.26
C MET A 128 -26.94 4.35 10.03
N SER A 129 -28.22 4.47 9.67
CA SER A 129 -28.67 5.38 8.60
C SER A 129 -30.14 5.78 8.78
N GLY A 130 -30.49 7.04 8.50
CA GLY A 130 -31.84 7.58 8.61
C GLY A 130 -32.41 7.47 10.04
N GLY A 131 -31.54 7.53 11.06
CA GLY A 131 -31.89 7.30 12.45
C GLY A 131 -32.16 5.85 12.86
N GLN A 132 -32.01 4.86 11.96
CA GLN A 132 -32.06 3.43 12.30
C GLN A 132 -30.66 2.85 12.44
N THR A 133 -30.43 2.04 13.47
CA THR A 133 -29.21 1.24 13.62
C THR A 133 -29.54 -0.25 13.49
N ARG A 134 -28.74 -0.98 12.70
CA ARG A 134 -28.80 -2.44 12.54
C ARG A 134 -27.43 -3.04 12.80
N ILE A 135 -27.37 -4.20 13.43
CA ILE A 135 -26.12 -4.94 13.70
C ILE A 135 -26.15 -6.24 12.91
N PHE A 136 -25.01 -6.64 12.37
CA PHE A 136 -24.84 -7.82 11.52
C PHE A 136 -23.59 -8.60 11.92
N LYS A 137 -23.65 -9.93 11.85
CA LYS A 137 -22.53 -10.83 12.14
C LYS A 137 -22.28 -11.75 10.94
N PRO A 138 -21.26 -11.49 10.11
CA PRO A 138 -20.86 -12.37 9.01
C PRO A 138 -20.37 -13.73 9.54
N ILE A 139 -20.60 -14.80 8.77
CA ILE A 139 -20.14 -16.15 9.17
C ILE A 139 -18.62 -16.36 9.09
N SER A 140 -17.87 -15.43 8.51
CA SER A 140 -16.41 -15.53 8.41
C SER A 140 -15.73 -14.18 8.18
N VAL A 141 -14.43 -14.15 8.45
CA VAL A 141 -13.56 -12.98 8.31
C VAL A 141 -13.49 -12.48 6.86
N GLN A 142 -13.42 -13.36 5.86
CA GLN A 142 -13.51 -12.97 4.45
C GLN A 142 -14.86 -12.33 4.12
N THR A 143 -15.96 -12.89 4.64
CA THR A 143 -17.31 -12.36 4.44
C THR A 143 -17.47 -10.97 5.09
N MET A 144 -16.83 -10.74 6.24
CA MET A 144 -16.77 -9.45 6.90
C MET A 144 -15.95 -8.41 6.12
N TRP A 145 -14.84 -8.80 5.49
CA TRP A 145 -14.07 -7.89 4.64
C TRP A 145 -14.86 -7.45 3.40
N ALA A 146 -15.45 -8.41 2.67
CA ALA A 146 -16.21 -8.15 1.45
C ALA A 146 -17.41 -7.21 1.68
N VAL A 147 -18.17 -7.41 2.77
CA VAL A 147 -19.33 -6.56 3.07
C VAL A 147 -18.93 -5.14 3.47
N LEU A 148 -17.84 -4.98 4.23
CA LEU A 148 -17.37 -3.67 4.68
C LEU A 148 -16.80 -2.84 3.52
N GLN A 149 -16.18 -3.46 2.51
CA GLN A 149 -15.78 -2.78 1.28
C GLN A 149 -16.97 -2.25 0.48
N GLU A 150 -17.98 -3.09 0.25
CA GLU A 150 -19.20 -2.66 -0.47
C GLU A 150 -20.00 -1.60 0.27
N LEU A 151 -20.07 -1.69 1.61
CA LEU A 151 -20.67 -0.66 2.45
C LEU A 151 -19.89 0.65 2.40
N HIS A 152 -18.55 0.62 2.43
CA HIS A 152 -17.75 1.83 2.28
C HIS A 152 -18.05 2.53 0.94
N ARG A 153 -18.05 1.77 -0.17
CA ARG A 153 -18.41 2.26 -1.50
C ARG A 153 -19.83 2.82 -1.56
N ALA A 154 -20.80 2.15 -0.95
CA ALA A 154 -22.19 2.64 -0.89
C ALA A 154 -22.33 3.94 -0.08
N CYS A 155 -21.66 4.05 1.07
CA CYS A 155 -21.67 5.26 1.90
C CYS A 155 -21.05 6.46 1.17
N GLU A 156 -19.93 6.26 0.47
CA GLU A 156 -19.33 7.32 -0.38
C GLU A 156 -20.31 7.81 -1.45
N GLN A 157 -20.97 6.89 -2.15
CA GLN A 157 -21.91 7.24 -3.21
C GLN A 157 -23.15 7.96 -2.67
N ALA A 158 -23.74 7.49 -1.57
CA ALA A 158 -24.89 8.13 -0.92
C ALA A 158 -24.56 9.53 -0.35
N ALA A 159 -23.33 9.71 0.15
CA ALA A 159 -22.84 11.01 0.61
C ALA A 159 -22.62 11.99 -0.56
N ARG A 160 -21.98 11.55 -1.66
CA ARG A 160 -21.79 12.36 -2.88
C ARG A 160 -23.12 12.71 -3.56
N GLY A 161 -24.10 11.79 -3.52
CA GLY A 161 -25.46 12.00 -4.04
C GLY A 161 -26.39 12.82 -3.14
N GLY A 162 -25.97 13.20 -1.92
CA GLY A 162 -26.75 14.04 -1.00
C GLY A 162 -28.11 13.46 -0.62
N HIS A 163 -28.25 12.13 -0.59
CA HIS A 163 -29.54 11.46 -0.45
C HIS A 163 -30.09 11.56 0.99
N ILE A 164 -31.01 12.49 1.25
CA ILE A 164 -31.64 12.66 2.58
C ILE A 164 -32.98 11.92 2.73
N PRO A 165 -33.33 11.43 3.94
CA PRO A 165 -34.64 10.84 4.22
C PRO A 165 -35.79 11.78 3.86
N GLY A 166 -36.79 11.26 3.14
CA GLY A 166 -37.96 12.03 2.69
C GLY A 166 -37.79 12.74 1.34
N GLY A 167 -36.61 12.69 0.72
CA GLY A 167 -36.41 13.11 -0.67
C GLY A 167 -37.00 12.14 -1.71
N PRO A 168 -36.87 12.44 -3.01
CA PRO A 168 -37.33 11.57 -4.10
C PRO A 168 -36.41 10.35 -4.34
N ALA A 169 -35.17 10.38 -3.86
CA ALA A 169 -34.27 9.23 -3.90
C ALA A 169 -34.79 8.08 -3.02
N LEU A 170 -34.47 6.84 -3.38
CA LEU A 170 -34.79 5.63 -2.62
C LEU A 170 -36.29 5.38 -2.38
N LEU A 171 -37.19 6.08 -3.08
CA LEU A 171 -38.65 5.83 -2.99
C LEU A 171 -39.03 4.38 -3.31
N TRP A 172 -38.32 3.74 -4.24
CA TRP A 172 -38.48 2.32 -4.59
C TRP A 172 -38.23 1.36 -3.42
N ALA A 173 -37.43 1.76 -2.42
CA ALA A 173 -37.19 0.97 -1.21
C ALA A 173 -38.47 0.82 -0.35
N ARG A 174 -39.44 1.74 -0.48
CA ARG A 174 -40.73 1.67 0.21
C ARG A 174 -41.57 0.49 -0.27
N ASP A 175 -41.47 0.14 -1.55
CA ASP A 175 -42.18 -1.01 -2.12
C ASP A 175 -41.61 -2.34 -1.61
N TYR A 176 -40.30 -2.41 -1.35
CA TYR A 176 -39.69 -3.54 -0.64
C TYR A 176 -40.08 -3.57 0.84
N ALA A 177 -40.12 -2.41 1.53
CA ALA A 177 -40.53 -2.35 2.92
C ALA A 177 -42.01 -2.75 3.12
N ALA A 178 -42.88 -2.45 2.15
CA ALA A 178 -44.26 -2.92 2.11
C ALA A 178 -44.40 -4.42 1.75
N ALA A 179 -43.33 -5.06 1.27
CA ALA A 179 -43.27 -6.46 0.86
C ALA A 179 -42.46 -7.35 1.84
N LEU A 180 -42.24 -6.89 3.08
CA LEU A 180 -41.70 -7.71 4.16
C LEU A 180 -42.59 -8.95 4.38
N SER A 181 -41.99 -10.13 4.34
CA SER A 181 -42.69 -11.41 4.27
C SER A 181 -42.08 -12.51 5.14
N SER A 182 -40.99 -12.23 5.86
CA SER A 182 -40.41 -13.18 6.83
C SER A 182 -41.32 -13.35 8.04
N GLU A 183 -41.28 -14.53 8.67
CA GLU A 183 -41.99 -14.77 9.93
C GLU A 183 -41.65 -13.74 11.00
N GLN A 184 -42.57 -13.44 11.92
CA GLN A 184 -42.35 -12.54 13.06
C GLN A 184 -41.08 -12.89 13.85
N SER A 185 -40.71 -14.18 13.95
CA SER A 185 -39.48 -14.58 14.63
C SER A 185 -38.20 -14.15 13.89
N CYS A 186 -38.17 -14.21 12.55
CA CYS A 186 -37.08 -13.66 11.74
C CYS A 186 -37.10 -12.14 11.71
N LEU A 187 -38.27 -11.49 11.69
CA LEU A 187 -38.40 -10.02 11.79
C LEU A 187 -37.84 -9.53 13.13
N ASN A 188 -38.20 -10.18 14.23
CA ASN A 188 -37.62 -9.89 15.55
C ASN A 188 -36.09 -10.10 15.54
N GLU A 189 -35.59 -11.17 14.91
CA GLU A 189 -34.15 -11.42 14.75
C GLU A 189 -33.44 -10.39 13.83
N TRP A 190 -34.16 -9.63 12.98
CA TRP A 190 -33.60 -8.47 12.24
C TRP A 190 -33.70 -7.15 13.03
N LEU A 191 -34.52 -7.09 14.08
CA LEU A 191 -34.79 -5.90 14.89
C LEU A 191 -34.01 -5.89 16.20
N ALA A 192 -33.83 -7.04 16.85
CA ALA A 192 -33.35 -7.18 18.23
C ALA A 192 -31.83 -7.42 18.37
N MET A 193 -31.04 -7.13 17.32
CA MET A 193 -29.59 -7.42 17.27
C MET A 193 -28.72 -6.59 18.24
N ALA A 194 -29.32 -5.85 19.18
CA ALA A 194 -28.63 -5.16 20.26
C ALA A 194 -28.42 -6.04 21.51
N ASP A 195 -29.36 -6.96 21.79
CA ASP A 195 -29.48 -7.62 23.11
C ASP A 195 -29.12 -9.12 23.08
N LEU A 196 -28.39 -9.58 22.07
CA LEU A 196 -27.82 -10.94 22.03
C LEU A 196 -26.52 -11.02 22.87
N GLU A 197 -26.72 -10.89 24.19
CA GLU A 197 -25.96 -11.41 25.34
C GLU A 197 -24.50 -11.86 25.08
N SER A 198 -23.46 -11.35 25.76
CA SER A 198 -23.40 -10.67 27.06
C SER A 198 -24.09 -11.39 28.22
N VAL A 199 -24.07 -12.73 28.25
CA VAL A 199 -24.49 -13.52 29.42
C VAL A 199 -23.28 -13.96 30.25
N ARG A 200 -23.36 -13.61 31.54
CA ARG A 200 -22.37 -13.83 32.61
C ARG A 200 -21.00 -13.17 32.36
N PRO A 201 -20.67 -12.12 33.12
CA PRO A 201 -19.30 -11.97 33.60
C PRO A 201 -18.90 -13.30 34.27
N GLY A 202 -17.77 -13.88 33.87
CA GLY A 202 -17.19 -14.98 34.62
C GLY A 202 -16.94 -14.54 36.06
N SER A 203 -17.14 -15.44 37.03
CA SER A 203 -16.87 -15.15 38.44
C SER A 203 -15.49 -14.49 38.59
N PRO A 204 -15.36 -13.41 39.37
CA PRO A 204 -14.13 -12.61 39.41
C PRO A 204 -12.98 -13.49 39.88
N GLN A 205 -12.14 -13.92 38.93
CA GLN A 205 -10.90 -14.62 39.26
C GLN A 205 -10.01 -13.65 40.03
N PRO A 206 -9.33 -14.12 41.09
CA PRO A 206 -8.48 -13.24 41.90
C PRO A 206 -7.44 -12.59 41.00
N SER A 207 -7.28 -11.27 41.13
CA SER A 207 -6.29 -10.51 40.39
C SER A 207 -4.88 -11.01 40.74
N GLY A 208 -4.33 -11.87 39.89
CA GLY A 208 -2.92 -12.25 39.93
C GLY A 208 -2.02 -11.00 39.86
N PRO A 209 -0.76 -11.12 40.30
CA PRO A 209 0.17 -9.98 40.27
C PRO A 209 0.27 -9.41 38.86
N ALA A 210 0.48 -8.09 38.75
CA ALA A 210 0.51 -7.38 37.48
C ALA A 210 1.67 -7.85 36.58
N VAL A 211 1.42 -8.88 35.77
CA VAL A 211 2.32 -9.38 34.73
C VAL A 211 2.44 -8.31 33.64
N PRO A 212 3.65 -8.02 33.10
CA PRO A 212 3.82 -7.03 32.04
C PRO A 212 2.82 -7.20 30.89
N GLU A 213 2.21 -6.09 30.49
CA GLU A 213 1.28 -6.03 29.37
C GLU A 213 1.95 -6.56 28.10
N LEU A 214 1.26 -7.44 27.38
CA LEU A 214 1.70 -7.81 26.04
C LEU A 214 1.55 -6.58 25.15
N THR A 215 2.66 -6.07 24.63
CA THR A 215 2.67 -4.91 23.75
C THR A 215 1.76 -5.18 22.55
N GLU A 216 0.97 -4.19 22.12
CA GLU A 216 0.10 -4.30 20.93
C GLU A 216 0.84 -4.88 19.71
N GLN A 217 2.12 -4.53 19.57
CA GLN A 217 3.02 -5.01 18.52
C GLN A 217 3.20 -6.55 18.51
N ALA A 218 3.15 -7.22 19.66
CA ALA A 218 3.21 -8.67 19.76
C ALA A 218 1.88 -9.32 19.32
N VAL A 219 0.74 -8.73 19.71
CA VAL A 219 -0.59 -9.17 19.23
C VAL A 219 -0.70 -8.99 17.72
N ARG A 220 -0.24 -7.85 17.17
CA ARG A 220 -0.14 -7.56 15.73
C ARG A 220 0.75 -8.55 14.96
N ALA A 221 1.81 -9.08 15.59
CA ALA A 221 2.68 -10.08 14.97
C ALA A 221 2.01 -11.46 14.92
N LEU A 222 1.44 -11.90 16.04
CA LEU A 222 0.73 -13.18 16.14
C LEU A 222 -0.55 -13.21 15.29
N LEU A 223 -1.28 -12.11 15.18
CA LEU A 223 -2.50 -12.01 14.37
C LEU A 223 -2.21 -12.20 12.87
N ARG A 224 -1.08 -11.68 12.38
CA ARG A 224 -0.63 -11.95 11.00
C ARG A 224 -0.34 -13.42 10.77
N ASP A 225 0.34 -14.07 11.71
CA ASP A 225 0.69 -15.49 11.60
C ASP A 225 -0.54 -16.42 11.69
N VAL A 226 -1.53 -16.07 12.52
CA VAL A 226 -2.83 -16.76 12.57
C VAL A 226 -3.60 -16.58 11.26
N LEU A 227 -3.75 -15.35 10.75
CA LEU A 227 -4.48 -15.08 9.50
C LEU A 227 -3.78 -15.66 8.26
N ALA A 228 -2.44 -15.75 8.26
CA ALA A 228 -1.67 -16.39 7.19
C ALA A 228 -1.72 -17.93 7.22
N SER A 229 -2.23 -18.54 8.30
CA SER A 229 -2.36 -20.00 8.46
C SER A 229 -3.81 -20.50 8.59
N ALA A 230 -4.80 -19.60 8.55
CA ALA A 230 -6.22 -19.93 8.64
C ALA A 230 -6.92 -19.90 7.27
N ASP A 231 -7.99 -20.69 7.12
CA ASP A 231 -8.92 -20.56 5.99
C ASP A 231 -9.87 -19.37 6.25
N LEU A 232 -9.59 -18.26 5.57
CA LEU A 232 -10.31 -16.99 5.71
C LEU A 232 -11.80 -17.08 5.33
N GLU A 233 -12.19 -18.04 4.47
CA GLU A 233 -13.59 -18.20 4.04
C GLU A 233 -14.46 -18.85 5.12
N SER A 234 -13.87 -19.67 5.99
CA SER A 234 -14.57 -20.36 7.09
C SER A 234 -14.33 -19.76 8.48
N VAL A 235 -13.15 -19.15 8.74
CA VAL A 235 -12.77 -18.74 10.09
C VAL A 235 -13.56 -17.51 10.55
N THR A 236 -14.07 -17.55 11.77
CA THR A 236 -14.71 -16.40 12.43
C THR A 236 -13.71 -15.53 13.19
N SER A 237 -14.04 -14.25 13.39
CA SER A 237 -13.30 -13.33 14.27
C SER A 237 -13.15 -13.89 15.70
N LYS A 238 -14.14 -14.67 16.14
CA LYS A 238 -14.14 -15.38 17.42
C LYS A 238 -13.06 -16.47 17.47
N GLU A 239 -12.91 -17.28 16.42
CA GLU A 239 -11.89 -18.33 16.35
C GLU A 239 -10.49 -17.75 16.19
N VAL A 240 -10.30 -16.71 15.38
CA VAL A 240 -9.02 -15.96 15.29
C VAL A 240 -8.61 -15.45 16.67
N ARG A 241 -9.55 -14.85 17.43
CA ARG A 241 -9.29 -14.41 18.80
C ARG A 241 -8.99 -15.57 19.75
N THR A 242 -9.72 -16.69 19.69
CA THR A 242 -9.47 -17.85 20.55
C THR A 242 -8.13 -18.53 20.25
N GLU A 243 -7.69 -18.57 18.98
CA GLU A 243 -6.36 -19.04 18.62
C GLU A 243 -5.24 -18.08 19.10
N LEU A 244 -5.48 -16.76 19.07
CA LEU A 244 -4.59 -15.79 19.72
C LEU A 244 -4.52 -15.96 21.24
N GLU A 245 -5.65 -16.17 21.91
CA GLU A 245 -5.70 -16.45 23.35
C GLU A 245 -4.94 -17.76 23.67
N ARG A 246 -5.08 -18.80 22.84
CA ARG A 246 -4.34 -20.06 22.95
C ARG A 246 -2.84 -19.88 22.76
N ARG A 247 -2.40 -19.11 21.77
CA ARG A 247 -0.98 -18.84 21.47
C ARG A 247 -0.31 -17.90 22.47
N THR A 248 -1.05 -16.96 23.06
CA THR A 248 -0.53 -16.02 24.07
C THR A 248 -0.63 -16.53 25.51
N GLY A 249 -1.47 -17.53 25.76
CA GLY A 249 -1.72 -18.05 27.12
C GLY A 249 -2.47 -17.08 28.03
N ARG A 250 -3.17 -16.09 27.46
CA ARG A 250 -3.89 -15.03 28.20
C ARG A 250 -5.23 -14.75 27.50
N SER A 251 -6.24 -14.29 28.25
CA SER A 251 -7.46 -13.80 27.60
C SER A 251 -7.27 -12.42 26.99
N LEU A 252 -7.86 -12.22 25.83
CA LEU A 252 -7.86 -11.00 25.04
C LEU A 252 -9.27 -10.38 24.96
N ALA A 253 -10.17 -10.77 25.87
CA ALA A 253 -11.57 -10.30 25.90
C ALA A 253 -11.74 -8.77 26.03
N GLN A 254 -10.72 -8.04 26.50
CA GLN A 254 -10.67 -6.57 26.57
C GLN A 254 -10.01 -5.90 25.34
N HIS A 255 -9.42 -6.70 24.44
CA HIS A 255 -8.73 -6.25 23.22
C HIS A 255 -9.55 -6.54 21.95
N LYS A 256 -10.84 -6.84 22.12
CA LYS A 256 -11.84 -7.12 21.08
C LYS A 256 -11.78 -6.16 19.88
N ASP A 257 -12.10 -4.90 20.10
CA ASP A 257 -12.17 -3.86 19.06
C ASP A 257 -10.81 -3.66 18.35
N PHE A 258 -9.71 -3.82 19.11
CA PHE A 258 -8.35 -3.76 18.59
C PHE A 258 -8.04 -4.94 17.66
N ILE A 259 -8.42 -6.17 18.03
CA ILE A 259 -8.19 -7.37 17.22
C ILE A 259 -9.00 -7.31 15.93
N ASP A 260 -10.28 -6.94 15.99
CA ASP A 260 -11.13 -6.81 14.80
C ASP A 260 -10.61 -5.71 13.85
N ASN A 261 -10.17 -4.56 14.39
CA ASN A 261 -9.55 -3.49 13.60
C ASN A 261 -8.23 -3.94 12.97
N GLU A 262 -7.29 -4.49 13.74
CA GLU A 262 -6.00 -4.96 13.21
C GLU A 262 -6.17 -6.12 12.21
N MET A 263 -7.19 -6.95 12.37
CA MET A 263 -7.51 -8.03 11.44
C MET A 263 -7.93 -7.46 10.08
N LEU A 264 -8.81 -6.46 10.07
CA LEU A 264 -9.18 -5.74 8.83
C LEU A 264 -7.98 -5.01 8.21
N LEU A 265 -7.09 -4.44 9.02
CA LEU A 265 -5.83 -3.85 8.54
C LEU A 265 -4.85 -4.90 7.96
N VAL A 266 -4.87 -6.14 8.46
CA VAL A 266 -4.06 -7.25 7.91
C VAL A 266 -4.67 -7.82 6.63
N LEU A 267 -6.00 -7.97 6.54
CA LEU A 267 -6.68 -8.37 5.30
C LEU A 267 -6.39 -7.35 4.19
N ALA A 268 -6.51 -6.05 4.49
CA ALA A 268 -6.12 -4.97 3.57
C ALA A 268 -4.65 -5.05 3.10
N GLN A 269 -3.74 -5.57 3.93
CA GLN A 269 -2.33 -5.77 3.59
C GLN A 269 -2.09 -7.01 2.70
N MET A 270 -3.01 -7.98 2.68
CA MET A 270 -2.93 -9.20 1.85
C MET A 270 -3.52 -8.99 0.43
N ASP A 271 -4.34 -7.97 0.25
CA ASP A 271 -5.28 -7.83 -0.88
C ASP A 271 -4.74 -7.10 -2.13
N ARG A 272 -3.44 -6.78 -2.20
CA ARG A 272 -2.82 -6.07 -3.35
C ARG A 272 -1.91 -6.96 -4.22
N PRO A 273 -1.78 -6.70 -5.53
CA PRO A 273 -0.94 -7.47 -6.43
C PRO A 273 0.51 -6.98 -6.34
N SER A 274 1.43 -7.92 -6.15
CA SER A 274 2.85 -7.63 -5.99
C SER A 274 3.52 -7.45 -7.35
N CYS A 275 3.99 -6.24 -7.66
CA CYS A 275 4.91 -6.05 -8.80
C CYS A 275 6.24 -6.78 -8.52
N VAL A 276 6.56 -7.78 -9.35
CA VAL A 276 7.78 -8.61 -9.23
C VAL A 276 8.85 -8.14 -10.21
N PHE A 277 8.43 -7.77 -11.42
CA PHE A 277 9.24 -7.12 -12.46
C PHE A 277 8.38 -6.04 -13.14
N PRO A 278 8.96 -5.05 -13.86
CA PRO A 278 8.20 -3.93 -14.43
C PRO A 278 7.03 -4.30 -15.37
N HIS A 279 7.09 -5.50 -15.94
CA HIS A 279 6.08 -6.09 -16.82
C HIS A 279 5.27 -7.24 -16.16
N LEU A 280 5.53 -7.59 -14.89
CA LEU A 280 5.01 -8.80 -14.26
C LEU A 280 4.55 -8.59 -12.80
N TYR A 281 3.25 -8.80 -12.58
CA TYR A 281 2.59 -8.74 -11.29
C TYR A 281 2.17 -10.15 -10.83
N LEU A 282 2.18 -10.38 -9.51
CA LEU A 282 1.77 -11.62 -8.84
C LEU A 282 0.64 -11.31 -7.84
N GLY A 283 -0.55 -11.88 -8.05
CA GLY A 283 -1.74 -11.55 -7.25
C GLY A 283 -2.65 -12.74 -6.94
N SER A 284 -3.71 -12.44 -6.19
CA SER A 284 -4.83 -13.32 -5.88
C SER A 284 -5.92 -13.27 -6.96
N GLU A 285 -6.98 -14.06 -6.81
CA GLU A 285 -8.20 -13.97 -7.61
C GLU A 285 -8.90 -12.61 -7.49
N TRP A 286 -8.82 -11.98 -6.31
CA TRP A 286 -9.39 -10.67 -6.01
C TRP A 286 -8.70 -9.57 -6.83
N ASN A 287 -7.38 -9.65 -7.03
CA ASN A 287 -6.66 -8.74 -7.93
C ASN A 287 -7.00 -8.98 -9.42
N ALA A 288 -7.42 -10.20 -9.80
CA ALA A 288 -7.90 -10.49 -11.15
C ALA A 288 -9.37 -10.09 -11.38
N ALA A 289 -10.14 -9.93 -10.30
CA ALA A 289 -11.53 -9.46 -10.31
C ALA A 289 -11.65 -7.92 -10.19
N ASN A 290 -10.57 -7.20 -9.85
CA ASN A 290 -10.57 -5.75 -9.67
C ASN A 290 -10.21 -5.02 -10.98
N LEU A 291 -11.22 -4.70 -11.80
CA LEU A 291 -11.04 -4.00 -13.08
C LEU A 291 -10.29 -2.67 -12.95
N GLU A 292 -10.56 -1.90 -11.88
CA GLU A 292 -9.95 -0.59 -11.68
C GLU A 292 -8.46 -0.74 -11.36
N GLU A 293 -8.09 -1.64 -10.44
CA GLU A 293 -6.68 -1.93 -10.12
C GLU A 293 -5.92 -2.51 -11.32
N LEU A 294 -6.56 -3.34 -12.15
CA LEU A 294 -5.98 -3.83 -13.41
C LEU A 294 -5.69 -2.69 -14.40
N GLN A 295 -6.61 -1.73 -14.53
CA GLN A 295 -6.43 -0.55 -15.40
C GLN A 295 -5.38 0.43 -14.86
N GLN A 296 -5.41 0.74 -13.55
CA GLN A 296 -4.42 1.59 -12.88
C GLN A 296 -3.01 1.03 -13.03
N ASN A 297 -2.83 -0.29 -12.86
CA ASN A 297 -1.55 -0.98 -13.07
C ASN A 297 -1.21 -1.22 -14.56
N ARG A 298 -2.01 -0.69 -15.51
CA ARG A 298 -1.87 -0.87 -16.97
C ARG A 298 -1.69 -2.34 -17.39
N ILE A 299 -2.40 -3.26 -16.74
CA ILE A 299 -2.39 -4.68 -17.11
C ILE A 299 -3.04 -4.83 -18.49
N THR A 300 -2.46 -5.70 -19.31
CA THR A 300 -2.88 -5.98 -20.70
C THR A 300 -3.17 -7.47 -20.92
N HIS A 301 -2.52 -8.31 -20.13
CA HIS A 301 -2.52 -9.77 -20.24
C HIS A 301 -2.70 -10.39 -18.86
N ILE A 302 -3.43 -11.50 -18.77
CA ILE A 302 -3.70 -12.18 -17.48
C ILE A 302 -3.43 -13.68 -17.63
N LEU A 303 -2.55 -14.21 -16.81
CA LEU A 303 -2.23 -15.63 -16.71
C LEU A 303 -2.96 -16.21 -15.48
N ASN A 304 -4.06 -16.91 -15.73
CA ASN A 304 -4.84 -17.61 -14.72
C ASN A 304 -4.26 -19.02 -14.52
N VAL A 305 -3.66 -19.25 -13.34
CA VAL A 305 -3.02 -20.51 -12.93
C VAL A 305 -3.88 -21.26 -11.90
N ALA A 306 -5.21 -21.14 -11.97
CA ALA A 306 -6.14 -21.88 -11.13
C ALA A 306 -7.19 -22.61 -11.96
N ARG A 307 -7.61 -23.81 -11.53
CA ARG A 307 -8.63 -24.60 -12.24
C ARG A 307 -10.04 -24.09 -11.94
N GLU A 308 -10.26 -23.79 -10.66
CA GLU A 308 -11.50 -23.42 -10.00
C GLU A 308 -11.96 -21.97 -10.25
N ILE A 309 -11.20 -21.19 -11.01
CA ILE A 309 -11.43 -19.75 -11.22
C ILE A 309 -11.59 -19.47 -12.71
N ASP A 310 -12.67 -18.79 -13.07
CA ASP A 310 -12.91 -18.34 -14.44
C ASP A 310 -12.46 -16.88 -14.66
N ASN A 311 -12.33 -16.53 -15.93
CA ASN A 311 -11.75 -15.25 -16.33
C ASN A 311 -12.81 -14.15 -16.20
N PHE A 312 -12.57 -13.16 -15.33
CA PHE A 312 -13.52 -12.11 -15.00
C PHE A 312 -13.80 -11.12 -16.16
N PHE A 313 -12.78 -10.79 -16.97
CA PHE A 313 -12.86 -9.73 -17.98
C PHE A 313 -12.35 -10.17 -19.38
N PRO A 314 -12.83 -11.29 -19.96
CA PRO A 314 -12.26 -11.91 -21.16
C PRO A 314 -12.44 -11.09 -22.44
N ALA A 315 -13.24 -10.02 -22.41
CA ALA A 315 -13.40 -9.07 -23.51
C ALA A 315 -12.45 -7.86 -23.43
N LEU A 316 -11.70 -7.69 -22.33
CA LEU A 316 -10.88 -6.50 -22.05
C LEU A 316 -9.37 -6.80 -21.93
N PHE A 317 -8.98 -8.03 -21.60
CA PHE A 317 -7.58 -8.45 -21.46
C PHE A 317 -7.31 -9.76 -22.21
N THR A 318 -6.07 -9.97 -22.64
CA THR A 318 -5.66 -11.22 -23.28
C THR A 318 -5.32 -12.27 -22.23
N TYR A 319 -6.07 -13.38 -22.18
CA TYR A 319 -5.90 -14.42 -21.16
C TYR A 319 -5.10 -15.63 -21.64
N MET A 320 -4.21 -16.14 -20.78
CA MET A 320 -3.70 -17.51 -20.82
C MET A 320 -4.26 -18.29 -19.62
N ASN A 321 -4.60 -19.56 -19.81
CA ASN A 321 -5.16 -20.43 -18.77
C ASN A 321 -4.25 -21.65 -18.52
N VAL A 322 -3.89 -21.91 -17.27
CA VAL A 322 -3.23 -23.14 -16.79
C VAL A 322 -4.09 -23.70 -15.65
N ARG A 323 -5.08 -24.52 -16.01
CA ARG A 323 -6.18 -24.93 -15.12
C ARG A 323 -5.79 -26.10 -14.19
N VAL A 324 -4.99 -25.81 -13.16
CA VAL A 324 -4.52 -26.75 -12.12
C VAL A 324 -5.03 -26.42 -10.70
N TYR A 325 -5.22 -27.44 -9.85
CA TYR A 325 -5.49 -27.30 -8.42
C TYR A 325 -4.19 -27.15 -7.60
N ASP A 326 -4.26 -26.69 -6.35
CA ASP A 326 -3.09 -26.38 -5.50
C ASP A 326 -2.52 -27.61 -4.75
N GLU A 327 -2.49 -28.76 -5.43
CA GLU A 327 -2.16 -30.06 -4.85
C GLU A 327 -0.70 -30.48 -5.14
N GLU A 328 -0.07 -31.27 -4.27
CA GLU A 328 1.31 -31.75 -4.50
C GLU A 328 1.46 -32.69 -5.71
N ALA A 329 0.35 -33.28 -6.16
CA ALA A 329 0.28 -34.15 -7.33
C ALA A 329 0.00 -33.38 -8.64
N ALA A 330 -0.26 -32.07 -8.59
CA ALA A 330 -0.50 -31.26 -9.77
C ALA A 330 0.82 -30.91 -10.48
N GLU A 331 0.82 -30.98 -11.81
CA GLU A 331 2.00 -30.66 -12.64
C GLU A 331 1.91 -29.26 -13.22
N LEU A 332 2.86 -28.39 -12.84
CA LEU A 332 3.08 -27.08 -13.45
C LEU A 332 4.26 -27.09 -14.44
N LEU A 333 5.24 -27.99 -14.22
CA LEU A 333 6.46 -28.06 -15.02
C LEU A 333 6.24 -28.18 -16.54
N PRO A 334 5.29 -28.98 -17.06
CA PRO A 334 5.02 -29.04 -18.50
C PRO A 334 4.61 -27.69 -19.10
N HIS A 335 3.96 -26.84 -18.30
CA HIS A 335 3.42 -25.55 -18.75
C HIS A 335 4.43 -24.40 -18.66
N TRP A 336 5.53 -24.54 -17.92
CA TRP A 336 6.47 -23.44 -17.69
C TRP A 336 7.21 -22.94 -18.93
N ASN A 337 7.31 -23.75 -19.98
CA ASN A 337 7.79 -23.26 -21.27
C ASN A 337 6.82 -22.26 -21.91
N ASP A 338 5.53 -22.59 -21.91
CA ASP A 338 4.51 -21.83 -22.62
C ASP A 338 4.13 -20.57 -21.84
N THR A 339 4.05 -20.66 -20.51
CA THR A 339 3.88 -19.47 -19.66
C THR A 339 5.09 -18.54 -19.74
N PHE A 340 6.31 -19.08 -19.94
CA PHE A 340 7.47 -18.25 -20.21
C PHE A 340 7.32 -17.51 -21.55
N LEU A 341 7.00 -18.22 -22.64
CA LEU A 341 6.82 -17.61 -23.96
C LEU A 341 5.73 -16.52 -23.96
N PHE A 342 4.60 -16.76 -23.29
CA PHE A 342 3.55 -15.77 -23.09
C PHE A 342 4.07 -14.51 -22.37
N LEU A 343 4.72 -14.66 -21.21
CA LEU A 343 5.21 -13.51 -20.44
C LEU A 343 6.36 -12.76 -21.14
N SER A 344 7.20 -13.45 -21.91
CA SER A 344 8.26 -12.83 -22.72
C SER A 344 7.70 -12.08 -23.94
N ASP A 345 6.61 -12.54 -24.57
CA ASP A 345 5.91 -11.78 -25.62
C ASP A 345 5.24 -10.51 -25.07
N VAL A 346 4.60 -10.59 -23.89
CA VAL A 346 4.07 -9.41 -23.19
C VAL A 346 5.18 -8.40 -22.90
N LYS A 347 6.33 -8.86 -22.38
CA LYS A 347 7.51 -8.03 -22.15
C LYS A 347 8.01 -7.38 -23.44
N ALA A 348 8.13 -8.14 -24.53
CA ALA A 348 8.63 -7.66 -25.82
C ALA A 348 7.73 -6.58 -26.45
N ARG A 349 6.42 -6.62 -26.17
CA ARG A 349 5.44 -5.61 -26.62
C ARG A 349 5.33 -4.40 -25.68
N GLY A 350 6.12 -4.34 -24.59
CA GLY A 350 6.01 -3.29 -23.58
C GLY A 350 4.74 -3.36 -22.73
N GLY A 351 4.01 -4.48 -22.78
CA GLY A 351 2.81 -4.71 -21.98
C GLY A 351 3.14 -5.12 -20.53
N ARG A 352 2.11 -5.17 -19.70
CA ARG A 352 2.17 -5.73 -18.34
C ARG A 352 1.22 -6.90 -18.19
N ALA A 353 1.65 -7.93 -17.46
CA ALA A 353 0.88 -9.14 -17.16
C ALA A 353 0.62 -9.31 -15.65
N LEU A 354 -0.58 -9.77 -15.29
CA LEU A 354 -0.88 -10.32 -13.97
C LEU A 354 -0.86 -11.85 -14.02
N VAL A 355 -0.10 -12.48 -13.12
CA VAL A 355 -0.14 -13.93 -12.87
C VAL A 355 -0.89 -14.17 -11.56
N HIS A 356 -1.99 -14.91 -11.60
CA HIS A 356 -2.80 -15.19 -10.42
C HIS A 356 -3.18 -16.66 -10.27
N CYS A 357 -3.52 -17.04 -9.05
CA CYS A 357 -4.31 -18.23 -8.76
C CYS A 357 -5.39 -17.81 -7.74
N ARG A 358 -5.76 -18.67 -6.78
CA ARG A 358 -6.66 -18.29 -5.67
C ARG A 358 -6.00 -17.29 -4.71
N MET A 359 -5.08 -17.76 -3.86
CA MET A 359 -4.43 -16.92 -2.83
C MET A 359 -3.24 -16.08 -3.35
N GLY A 360 -2.68 -16.42 -4.52
CA GLY A 360 -1.48 -15.76 -5.05
C GLY A 360 -0.16 -16.13 -4.36
N LEU A 361 -0.12 -17.26 -3.61
CA LEU A 361 1.03 -17.66 -2.78
C LEU A 361 1.75 -18.93 -3.25
N SER A 362 1.06 -19.82 -3.96
CA SER A 362 1.58 -21.13 -4.40
C SER A 362 1.63 -21.27 -5.94
N ARG A 363 0.56 -21.74 -6.62
CA ARG A 363 0.55 -22.00 -8.09
C ARG A 363 1.10 -20.86 -8.96
N SER A 364 0.58 -19.65 -8.79
CA SER A 364 1.04 -18.47 -9.54
C SER A 364 2.47 -18.07 -9.17
N ALA A 365 2.82 -18.15 -7.89
CA ALA A 365 4.15 -17.83 -7.41
C ALA A 365 5.21 -18.82 -7.95
N ALA A 366 4.91 -20.12 -7.98
CA ALA A 366 5.76 -21.14 -8.61
C ALA A 366 6.02 -20.83 -10.10
N THR A 367 4.98 -20.41 -10.82
CA THR A 367 5.08 -20.02 -12.23
C THR A 367 5.94 -18.76 -12.43
N VAL A 368 5.82 -17.77 -11.53
CA VAL A 368 6.69 -16.57 -11.51
C VAL A 368 8.15 -16.90 -11.14
N LEU A 369 8.38 -17.89 -10.27
CA LEU A 369 9.71 -18.38 -9.94
C LEU A 369 10.37 -19.07 -11.14
N ALA A 370 9.66 -19.97 -11.81
CA ALA A 370 10.12 -20.64 -13.03
C ALA A 370 10.42 -19.62 -14.16
N TYR A 371 9.58 -18.59 -14.31
CA TYR A 371 9.86 -17.47 -15.21
C TYR A 371 11.17 -16.76 -14.84
N ALA A 372 11.35 -16.36 -13.57
CA ALA A 372 12.54 -15.63 -13.13
C ALA A 372 13.85 -16.44 -13.29
N MET A 373 13.80 -17.75 -13.04
CA MET A 373 14.92 -18.67 -13.24
C MET A 373 15.34 -18.78 -14.71
N LYS A 374 14.38 -18.83 -15.65
CA LYS A 374 14.65 -18.94 -17.09
C LYS A 374 15.06 -17.59 -17.72
N GLU A 375 14.33 -16.51 -17.41
CA GLU A 375 14.56 -15.17 -17.96
C GLU A 375 15.88 -14.55 -17.49
N PHE A 376 16.10 -14.50 -16.18
CA PHE A 376 17.27 -13.84 -15.58
C PHE A 376 18.39 -14.84 -15.23
N GLY A 377 18.14 -16.14 -15.44
CA GLY A 377 19.14 -17.17 -15.24
C GLY A 377 19.45 -17.51 -13.78
N TRP A 378 18.59 -17.07 -12.85
CA TRP A 378 18.82 -17.16 -11.41
C TRP A 378 18.65 -18.59 -10.87
N PRO A 379 19.42 -18.99 -9.84
CA PRO A 379 19.10 -20.19 -9.07
C PRO A 379 17.78 -20.02 -8.31
N LEU A 380 17.08 -21.13 -8.00
CA LEU A 380 15.78 -21.10 -7.34
C LEU A 380 15.82 -20.31 -6.02
N GLU A 381 16.89 -20.46 -5.23
CA GLU A 381 17.04 -19.76 -3.96
C GLU A 381 17.06 -18.23 -4.13
N GLN A 382 17.70 -17.71 -5.18
CA GLN A 382 17.71 -16.27 -5.51
C GLN A 382 16.34 -15.79 -6.03
N ALA A 383 15.70 -16.59 -6.89
CA ALA A 383 14.36 -16.28 -7.37
C ALA A 383 13.35 -16.24 -6.21
N LEU A 384 13.40 -17.22 -5.30
CA LEU A 384 12.55 -17.31 -4.11
C LEU A 384 12.81 -16.14 -3.15
N ARG A 385 14.07 -15.76 -2.94
CA ARG A 385 14.47 -14.60 -2.13
C ARG A 385 13.95 -13.28 -2.71
N HIS A 386 13.98 -13.10 -4.04
CA HIS A 386 13.43 -11.92 -4.71
C HIS A 386 11.89 -11.88 -4.66
N VAL A 387 11.21 -12.96 -5.05
CA VAL A 387 9.75 -13.02 -5.07
C VAL A 387 9.16 -12.87 -3.66
N ARG A 388 9.76 -13.48 -2.62
CA ARG A 388 9.34 -13.28 -1.22
C ARG A 388 9.53 -11.86 -0.70
N ARG A 389 10.47 -11.09 -1.26
CA ARG A 389 10.63 -9.65 -0.95
C ARG A 389 9.51 -8.81 -1.60
N CYS A 390 9.02 -9.19 -2.78
CA CYS A 390 7.89 -8.53 -3.43
C CYS A 390 6.52 -8.98 -2.89
N ARG A 391 6.40 -10.25 -2.46
CA ARG A 391 5.20 -10.83 -1.86
C ARG A 391 5.57 -11.70 -0.64
N PRO A 392 5.58 -11.12 0.57
CA PRO A 392 5.69 -11.90 1.81
C PRO A 392 4.61 -12.99 1.87
N GLY A 393 4.94 -14.15 2.43
CA GLY A 393 4.04 -15.31 2.47
C GLY A 393 4.07 -16.23 1.24
N VAL A 394 4.83 -15.92 0.18
CA VAL A 394 5.00 -16.85 -0.96
C VAL A 394 5.61 -18.18 -0.49
N LEU A 395 4.85 -19.25 -0.73
CA LEU A 395 5.14 -20.61 -0.30
C LEU A 395 4.47 -21.59 -1.29
N PRO A 396 5.14 -21.94 -2.40
CA PRO A 396 4.71 -23.04 -3.26
C PRO A 396 4.58 -24.33 -2.46
N ASN A 397 3.57 -25.15 -2.78
CA ASN A 397 3.43 -26.46 -2.15
C ASN A 397 4.67 -27.35 -2.43
N PRO A 398 4.94 -28.38 -1.61
CA PRO A 398 6.16 -29.17 -1.75
C PRO A 398 6.29 -29.90 -3.10
N GLY A 399 5.17 -30.19 -3.79
CA GLY A 399 5.16 -30.73 -5.16
C GLY A 399 5.70 -29.73 -6.19
N PHE A 400 5.27 -28.48 -6.13
CA PHE A 400 5.79 -27.41 -6.99
C PHE A 400 7.23 -27.05 -6.65
N MET A 401 7.65 -27.12 -5.37
CA MET A 401 9.05 -26.95 -5.00
C MET A 401 9.95 -28.03 -5.64
N ARG A 402 9.59 -29.31 -5.53
CA ARG A 402 10.31 -30.42 -6.20
C ARG A 402 10.39 -30.23 -7.72
N GLN A 403 9.32 -29.74 -8.34
CA GLN A 403 9.32 -29.41 -9.77
C GLN A 403 10.27 -28.24 -10.10
N LEU A 404 10.32 -27.19 -9.27
CA LEU A 404 11.23 -26.06 -9.45
C LEU A 404 12.70 -26.48 -9.33
N ASP A 405 13.04 -27.33 -8.36
CA ASP A 405 14.39 -27.90 -8.23
C ASP A 405 14.79 -28.72 -9.47
N PHE A 406 13.90 -29.58 -9.97
CA PHE A 406 14.14 -30.36 -11.20
C PHE A 406 14.30 -29.46 -12.42
N TYR A 407 13.50 -28.41 -12.53
CA TYR A 407 13.59 -27.40 -13.60
C TYR A 407 14.88 -26.57 -13.54
N GLN A 408 15.41 -26.28 -12.33
CA GLN A 408 16.75 -25.72 -12.19
C GLN A 408 17.83 -26.65 -12.77
N GLY A 409 17.67 -27.97 -12.60
CA GLY A 409 18.51 -28.99 -13.25
C GLY A 409 18.45 -28.92 -14.77
N ILE A 410 17.26 -28.88 -15.36
CA ILE A 410 17.03 -28.76 -16.82
C ILE A 410 17.69 -27.49 -17.37
N LEU A 411 17.47 -26.33 -16.75
CA LEU A 411 18.06 -25.05 -17.17
C LEU A 411 19.60 -25.07 -17.06
N SER A 412 20.15 -25.73 -16.04
CA SER A 412 21.60 -25.86 -15.85
C SER A 412 22.24 -26.77 -16.91
N ALA A 413 21.65 -27.94 -17.18
CA ALA A 413 22.11 -28.84 -18.24
C ALA A 413 22.06 -28.18 -19.63
N SER A 414 20.99 -27.43 -19.91
CA SER A 414 20.82 -26.67 -21.17
C SER A 414 21.94 -25.64 -21.39
N ARG A 415 22.48 -25.06 -20.32
CA ARG A 415 23.59 -24.09 -20.37
C ARG A 415 24.95 -24.77 -20.64
N HIS A 416 25.17 -25.96 -20.10
CA HIS A 416 26.40 -26.72 -20.36
C HIS A 416 26.42 -27.37 -21.76
N SER A 417 25.27 -27.53 -22.41
CA SER A 417 25.20 -28.01 -23.82
C SER A 417 25.91 -27.07 -24.82
N VAL A 418 26.05 -25.78 -24.49
CA VAL A 418 26.73 -24.78 -25.33
C VAL A 418 28.26 -24.82 -25.21
N LEU A 419 28.81 -25.73 -24.40
CA LEU A 419 30.25 -25.87 -24.13
C LEU A 419 30.91 -27.09 -24.83
N TRP A 420 30.17 -27.80 -25.69
CA TRP A 420 30.70 -28.94 -26.47
C TRP A 420 30.97 -28.56 -27.94
N GLU A 421 31.95 -27.69 -28.15
CA GLU A 421 32.74 -27.68 -29.38
C GLU A 421 34.12 -28.32 -29.09
N PRO A 422 34.73 -29.10 -30.03
CA PRO A 422 35.97 -29.81 -29.75
C PRO A 422 37.15 -28.86 -29.46
N ARG A 423 37.84 -29.08 -28.33
CA ARG A 423 39.01 -28.30 -27.91
C ARG A 423 40.14 -28.41 -28.95
N ALA A 424 40.51 -27.27 -29.55
CA ALA A 424 41.86 -27.08 -30.06
C ALA A 424 42.86 -26.99 -28.88
N ALA A 425 44.07 -27.53 -29.04
CA ALA A 425 44.94 -27.83 -27.91
C ALA A 425 45.77 -26.65 -27.36
N GLU A 426 45.69 -26.51 -26.04
CA GLU A 426 46.72 -26.17 -25.05
C GLU A 426 47.97 -25.33 -25.45
N ARG A 427 48.13 -24.22 -24.74
CA ARG A 427 49.39 -23.60 -24.25
C ARG A 427 49.01 -22.43 -23.31
N GLY A 428 49.47 -22.29 -22.06
CA GLY A 428 50.25 -23.20 -21.20
C GLY A 428 51.34 -22.48 -20.41
N SER A 429 51.01 -21.91 -19.22
CA SER A 429 52.01 -21.42 -18.23
C SER A 429 51.39 -20.96 -16.88
N GLN A 430 51.95 -21.47 -15.79
CA GLN A 430 51.93 -21.04 -14.37
C GLN A 430 53.29 -21.50 -13.76
N PRO A 431 53.81 -21.00 -12.60
CA PRO A 431 53.14 -21.02 -11.27
C PRO A 431 53.61 -19.96 -10.22
N GLU A 432 53.33 -20.25 -8.92
CA GLU A 432 53.99 -19.79 -7.65
C GLU A 432 53.81 -18.31 -7.20
N ALA A 433 53.87 -17.89 -5.92
CA ALA A 433 53.78 -18.51 -4.55
C ALA A 433 53.40 -17.37 -3.53
N GLU A 434 53.37 -17.43 -2.18
CA GLU A 434 53.69 -18.41 -1.12
C GLU A 434 52.85 -18.12 0.18
N GLU A 435 53.36 -18.32 1.41
CA GLU A 435 52.65 -18.20 2.73
C GLU A 435 53.13 -16.96 3.58
N ALA A 436 53.04 -16.77 4.93
CA ALA A 436 52.73 -17.61 6.11
C ALA A 436 52.30 -16.79 7.38
N ALA A 437 52.19 -17.45 8.55
CA ALA A 437 51.87 -16.91 9.91
C ALA A 437 52.90 -17.49 10.96
N PRO A 438 52.65 -17.81 12.27
CA PRO A 438 51.49 -17.69 13.18
C PRO A 438 51.83 -17.16 14.63
N GLY A 439 50.93 -17.38 15.62
CA GLY A 439 51.22 -17.42 17.08
C GLY A 439 50.59 -16.30 17.95
N ASP A 440 50.13 -16.52 19.20
CA ASP A 440 50.00 -17.75 20.03
C ASP A 440 48.91 -17.56 21.15
N GLU A 441 48.52 -18.61 21.90
CA GLU A 441 47.38 -18.66 22.85
C GLU A 441 47.74 -18.49 24.38
N GLY A 442 46.74 -18.41 25.29
CA GLY A 442 47.04 -18.11 26.72
C GLY A 442 45.99 -18.19 27.86
N ALA A 443 44.94 -19.03 27.81
CA ALA A 443 44.18 -19.56 28.98
C ALA A 443 43.32 -18.64 29.92
N LEU A 444 42.58 -19.30 30.84
CA LEU A 444 41.44 -18.87 31.71
C LEU A 444 41.83 -18.92 33.22
N PRO A 445 41.09 -18.36 34.24
CA PRO A 445 39.67 -18.69 34.53
C PRO A 445 38.77 -17.63 35.23
N GLU A 446 37.50 -18.03 35.45
CA GLU A 446 36.42 -17.37 36.22
C GLU A 446 36.54 -17.62 37.76
N PRO A 447 35.80 -16.95 38.70
CA PRO A 447 34.34 -17.18 38.84
C PRO A 447 33.43 -16.07 39.48
N ARG A 448 32.11 -16.22 39.25
CA ARG A 448 30.94 -15.88 40.15
C ARG A 448 30.53 -14.40 40.44
N ALA A 449 29.21 -14.25 40.62
CA ALA A 449 28.49 -13.02 41.05
C ALA A 449 28.18 -13.01 42.57
N PRO A 450 27.60 -11.92 43.12
CA PRO A 450 26.15 -11.94 43.35
C PRO A 450 25.41 -10.58 43.16
N SER A 451 24.07 -10.61 43.29
CA SER A 451 23.15 -9.46 43.51
C SER A 451 22.66 -9.50 44.99
N PRO A 452 21.60 -8.78 45.45
CA PRO A 452 20.85 -7.60 44.95
C PRO A 452 20.97 -6.42 45.98
N GLN A 453 20.15 -5.36 46.17
CA GLN A 453 18.68 -5.14 46.24
C GLN A 453 18.30 -3.60 46.22
N PRO A 454 16.99 -3.22 46.27
CA PRO A 454 16.44 -1.85 46.05
C PRO A 454 16.06 -1.17 47.42
N PRO A 455 15.03 -0.27 47.62
CA PRO A 455 14.10 0.45 46.72
C PRO A 455 13.82 1.94 47.09
N GLU A 456 12.68 2.47 46.61
CA GLU A 456 11.86 3.58 47.20
C GLU A 456 12.42 5.02 47.13
N GLU A 457 11.60 6.09 47.23
CA GLU A 457 10.15 6.18 47.49
C GLU A 457 9.46 7.25 46.60
N ALA A 458 8.12 7.26 46.54
CA ALA A 458 7.34 8.23 45.77
C ALA A 458 6.61 9.25 46.69
N SER A 459 6.65 10.54 46.33
CA SER A 459 5.80 11.56 46.95
C SER A 459 4.55 11.85 46.11
N ARG A 460 3.43 12.16 46.78
CA ARG A 460 2.07 12.10 46.20
C ARG A 460 1.49 13.46 45.81
N GLN A 461 0.39 13.35 45.05
CA GLN A 461 -0.60 14.35 44.66
C GLN A 461 -1.08 15.25 45.84
N PRO A 462 -1.86 16.30 45.54
CA PRO A 462 -3.30 16.11 45.70
C PRO A 462 -4.14 16.53 44.46
N ALA A 463 -5.35 15.98 44.37
CA ALA A 463 -6.31 16.24 43.29
C ALA A 463 -7.54 17.03 43.79
N GLY A 464 -8.29 17.63 42.85
CA GLY A 464 -9.65 18.15 43.06
C GLY A 464 -10.71 17.23 42.40
N PRO A 465 -11.98 17.22 42.84
CA PRO A 465 -12.85 16.04 42.64
C PRO A 465 -14.09 16.22 41.74
N GLY A 466 -14.60 15.08 41.24
CA GLY A 466 -15.97 14.91 40.69
C GLY A 466 -16.09 15.11 39.18
N LEU A 467 -16.77 14.27 38.39
CA LEU A 467 -17.75 13.21 38.71
C LEU A 467 -17.58 11.97 37.81
N SER A 468 -18.30 10.88 38.15
CA SER A 468 -18.11 9.54 37.56
C SER A 468 -18.85 9.32 36.25
N GLY A 469 -18.10 8.94 35.22
CA GLY A 469 -18.56 8.16 34.08
C GLY A 469 -17.44 7.21 33.65
N ALA A 470 -17.73 5.91 33.49
CA ALA A 470 -16.71 4.96 33.04
C ALA A 470 -16.33 5.27 31.58
N PRO A 471 -15.04 5.38 31.22
CA PRO A 471 -14.63 5.71 29.87
C PRO A 471 -14.83 4.50 28.95
N GLN A 472 -16.01 4.42 28.32
CA GLN A 472 -16.21 3.56 27.16
C GLN A 472 -15.22 3.99 26.07
N ARG A 473 -14.43 3.04 25.55
CA ARG A 473 -13.58 3.31 24.39
C ARG A 473 -14.47 3.70 23.20
N PRO A 474 -14.09 4.70 22.39
CA PRO A 474 -14.91 5.14 21.27
C PRO A 474 -15.02 4.02 20.22
N ARG A 475 -16.25 3.71 19.80
CA ARG A 475 -16.52 2.74 18.71
C ARG A 475 -15.73 3.10 17.45
N ILE A 476 -15.07 2.11 16.87
CA ILE A 476 -14.24 2.30 15.69
C ILE A 476 -15.16 2.38 14.46
N SER A 477 -15.26 3.57 13.86
CA SER A 477 -16.02 3.76 12.62
C SER A 477 -15.28 3.12 11.44
N LEU A 478 -16.01 2.44 10.54
CA LEU A 478 -15.51 1.96 9.26
C LEU A 478 -14.79 3.06 8.47
N CYS A 479 -15.32 4.29 8.47
CA CYS A 479 -14.66 5.41 7.81
C CYS A 479 -13.34 5.79 8.49
N ALA A 480 -13.14 5.48 9.78
CA ALA A 480 -11.84 5.60 10.44
C ALA A 480 -10.91 4.42 10.11
N VAL A 481 -11.42 3.19 9.98
CA VAL A 481 -10.63 2.02 9.53
C VAL A 481 -10.17 2.21 8.09
N MET A 482 -11.08 2.57 7.17
CA MET A 482 -10.77 2.81 5.76
C MET A 482 -9.85 4.03 5.60
N ARG A 483 -10.01 5.11 6.37
CA ARG A 483 -8.98 6.16 6.42
C ARG A 483 -7.66 5.68 7.04
N SER A 484 -7.65 4.74 7.98
CA SER A 484 -6.42 4.14 8.49
C SER A 484 -5.76 3.24 7.44
N ILE A 485 -6.53 2.56 6.60
CA ILE A 485 -6.04 1.88 5.40
C ILE A 485 -5.46 2.92 4.43
N SER A 486 -6.17 4.02 4.16
CA SER A 486 -5.69 5.18 3.38
C SER A 486 -4.67 6.09 4.10
N LEU A 487 -4.08 5.63 5.20
CA LEU A 487 -2.96 6.26 5.92
C LEU A 487 -1.82 5.25 6.21
N MET A 488 -2.12 3.95 6.23
CA MET A 488 -1.16 2.87 5.93
C MET A 488 -0.74 2.90 4.46
N GLU A 489 -1.61 3.42 3.58
CA GLU A 489 -1.22 4.26 2.46
C GLU A 489 -0.49 5.50 3.00
N SER A 490 0.76 5.26 3.41
CA SER A 490 1.83 6.08 2.86
C SER A 490 1.53 6.20 1.35
N PRO A 491 1.30 7.40 0.80
CA PRO A 491 1.02 7.52 -0.62
C PRO A 491 2.19 6.86 -1.34
N GLN A 492 1.93 5.80 -2.12
CA GLN A 492 2.97 5.26 -2.98
C GLN A 492 3.39 6.41 -3.90
N PRO A 493 4.66 6.86 -3.88
CA PRO A 493 5.10 7.91 -4.78
C PRO A 493 4.87 7.40 -6.21
N PRO A 494 4.02 8.07 -7.01
CA PRO A 494 3.28 7.43 -8.10
C PRO A 494 4.24 6.81 -9.14
N GLU A 495 4.27 5.47 -9.21
CA GLU A 495 5.14 4.66 -10.09
C GLU A 495 6.62 5.14 -10.26
N LEU A 496 7.24 5.70 -9.21
CA LEU A 496 8.60 6.27 -9.29
C LEU A 496 9.70 5.42 -8.59
N LEU A 497 9.45 4.13 -8.37
CA LEU A 497 10.40 3.19 -7.72
C LEU A 497 10.93 2.08 -8.65
N GLY A 498 10.75 2.22 -9.96
CA GLY A 498 11.45 1.40 -10.98
C GLY A 498 12.75 2.01 -11.49
N GLU A 499 12.89 3.34 -11.39
CA GLU A 499 14.05 4.13 -11.83
C GLU A 499 14.34 5.25 -10.80
N PRO A 500 15.54 5.86 -10.76
CA PRO A 500 15.93 6.81 -9.72
C PRO A 500 15.37 8.23 -9.94
N LEU A 501 14.07 8.31 -10.23
CA LEU A 501 13.42 9.47 -10.81
C LEU A 501 12.94 10.46 -9.74
N GLY A 502 13.48 11.68 -9.78
CA GLY A 502 12.84 12.84 -9.17
C GLY A 502 12.85 12.93 -7.63
N GLY A 503 13.78 12.27 -6.93
CA GLY A 503 13.87 12.35 -5.45
C GLY A 503 13.84 13.77 -4.86
N ALA A 504 14.44 14.73 -5.58
CA ALA A 504 14.37 16.16 -5.23
C ALA A 504 13.00 16.81 -5.47
N VAL A 505 12.27 16.42 -6.53
CA VAL A 505 10.89 16.87 -6.76
C VAL A 505 9.95 16.25 -5.73
N LEU A 506 10.06 14.95 -5.46
CA LEU A 506 9.25 14.27 -4.44
C LEU A 506 9.47 14.87 -3.05
N GLY A 507 10.72 15.11 -2.65
CA GLY A 507 11.03 15.77 -1.39
C GLY A 507 10.53 17.21 -1.32
N ALA A 508 10.61 17.99 -2.41
CA ALA A 508 10.03 19.33 -2.49
C ALA A 508 8.50 19.32 -2.36
N VAL A 509 7.81 18.45 -3.10
CA VAL A 509 6.35 18.26 -3.00
C VAL A 509 5.94 17.85 -1.58
N MET A 510 6.69 16.96 -0.94
CA MET A 510 6.46 16.56 0.46
C MET A 510 6.70 17.70 1.46
N THR A 511 7.65 18.61 1.21
CA THR A 511 7.83 19.84 2.00
C THR A 511 6.67 20.82 1.79
N VAL A 512 6.23 21.02 0.54
CA VAL A 512 5.08 21.88 0.19
C VAL A 512 3.81 21.37 0.86
N ALA A 513 3.52 20.08 0.78
CA ALA A 513 2.34 19.44 1.38
C ALA A 513 2.30 19.50 2.92
N ARG A 514 3.40 19.91 3.58
CA ARG A 514 3.57 19.87 5.04
C ARG A 514 3.78 21.26 5.63
N GLY A 515 2.91 22.18 5.24
CA GLY A 515 2.92 23.58 5.68
C GLY A 515 3.84 24.50 4.87
N ASN A 516 4.50 23.98 3.84
CA ASN A 516 5.31 24.74 2.88
C ASN A 516 6.31 25.75 3.52
N PRO A 517 7.20 25.31 4.42
CA PRO A 517 8.12 26.18 5.18
C PRO A 517 9.11 27.01 4.32
N ALA A 518 9.23 26.71 3.03
CA ALA A 518 10.07 27.41 2.08
C ALA A 518 9.27 28.19 1.00
N ALA A 519 7.95 28.28 1.13
CA ALA A 519 7.06 28.98 0.18
C ALA A 519 7.25 28.57 -1.30
N HIS A 520 7.52 27.29 -1.55
CA HIS A 520 7.62 26.74 -2.90
C HIS A 520 6.23 26.60 -3.55
N GLN A 521 6.20 26.59 -4.88
CA GLN A 521 5.07 26.17 -5.69
C GLN A 521 5.47 25.00 -6.58
N VAL A 522 4.49 24.16 -6.91
CA VAL A 522 4.62 23.07 -7.88
C VAL A 522 3.95 23.53 -9.16
N LEU A 523 4.68 23.45 -10.28
CA LEU A 523 4.22 23.71 -11.62
C LEU A 523 4.23 22.40 -12.40
N VAL A 524 3.23 22.23 -13.26
CA VAL A 524 3.15 21.16 -14.26
C VAL A 524 2.89 21.79 -15.62
N ASP A 525 3.30 21.10 -16.68
CA ASP A 525 3.05 21.50 -18.08
C ASP A 525 1.60 21.26 -18.52
N SER A 526 0.94 20.25 -17.98
CA SER A 526 -0.47 19.94 -18.20
C SER A 526 -1.08 19.18 -17.01
N TRP A 527 -2.41 19.03 -16.96
CA TRP A 527 -3.11 18.30 -15.90
C TRP A 527 -4.37 17.61 -16.45
N PRO A 528 -4.66 16.35 -16.09
CA PRO A 528 -3.92 15.51 -15.13
C PRO A 528 -2.62 14.90 -15.67
N ASP A 529 -2.45 14.78 -16.99
CA ASP A 529 -1.37 14.01 -17.62
C ASP A 529 -0.08 14.81 -17.88
N PHE A 530 0.57 15.29 -16.82
CA PHE A 530 1.81 16.08 -16.89
C PHE A 530 3.01 15.31 -17.47
N ALA A 531 3.73 15.86 -18.45
CA ALA A 531 5.05 15.34 -18.85
C ALA A 531 6.19 16.00 -18.06
N VAL A 532 5.96 17.11 -17.35
CA VAL A 532 6.97 17.84 -16.56
C VAL A 532 6.42 18.23 -15.19
N VAL A 533 7.25 18.09 -14.15
CA VAL A 533 7.03 18.68 -12.83
C VAL A 533 8.21 19.58 -12.48
N LEU A 534 7.95 20.87 -12.29
CA LEU A 534 8.93 21.87 -11.86
C LEU A 534 8.49 22.44 -10.52
N THR A 535 9.29 22.29 -9.46
CA THR A 535 9.07 23.05 -8.22
C THR A 535 10.03 24.23 -8.15
N ARG A 536 9.57 25.36 -7.61
CA ARG A 536 10.36 26.57 -7.42
C ARG A 536 9.87 27.41 -6.23
N LEU A 537 10.69 28.33 -5.74
CA LEU A 537 10.21 29.42 -4.87
C LEU A 537 9.12 30.25 -5.60
N ARG A 538 8.09 30.69 -4.85
CA ARG A 538 7.10 31.68 -5.32
C ARG A 538 7.77 32.99 -5.77
N PRO A 539 7.48 33.52 -6.98
CA PRO A 539 8.15 34.72 -7.50
C PRO A 539 8.05 35.98 -6.62
N GLU A 540 7.01 36.05 -5.79
CA GLU A 540 6.67 37.14 -4.87
C GLU A 540 7.52 37.12 -3.60
N GLU A 541 7.95 35.92 -3.18
CA GLU A 541 8.74 35.70 -1.95
C GLU A 541 10.25 35.97 -2.18
N LEU A 542 10.70 36.02 -3.45
CA LEU A 542 12.10 36.32 -3.77
C LEU A 542 12.38 37.83 -3.75
N ALA A 543 12.64 38.34 -2.56
CA ALA A 543 12.98 39.75 -2.32
C ALA A 543 14.32 40.24 -2.92
N ASP A 544 15.19 39.33 -3.38
CA ASP A 544 16.53 39.64 -3.91
C ASP A 544 16.78 38.83 -5.19
N PRO A 545 16.64 39.43 -6.39
CA PRO A 545 16.84 38.75 -7.67
C PRO A 545 18.22 38.12 -7.88
N GLY A 546 19.22 38.51 -7.08
CA GLY A 546 20.56 37.92 -7.09
C GLY A 546 20.76 36.79 -6.07
N ASP A 547 19.74 36.42 -5.29
CA ASP A 547 19.83 35.43 -4.22
C ASP A 547 19.44 34.01 -4.70
N PHE A 548 20.38 33.39 -5.43
CA PHE A 548 20.27 31.99 -5.86
C PHE A 548 20.21 30.99 -4.70
N TYR A 549 20.50 31.39 -3.45
CA TYR A 549 20.34 30.50 -2.31
C TYR A 549 18.84 30.29 -2.04
N ALA A 550 18.08 31.39 -1.97
CA ALA A 550 16.63 31.36 -1.82
C ALA A 550 15.91 30.85 -3.08
N ASN A 551 16.35 31.27 -4.27
CA ASN A 551 15.74 30.87 -5.53
C ASN A 551 16.15 29.44 -5.96
N GLN A 552 15.60 28.44 -5.26
CA GLN A 552 15.76 27.03 -5.58
C GLN A 552 14.71 26.56 -6.57
N LEU A 553 15.14 25.76 -7.55
CA LEU A 553 14.29 25.00 -8.46
C LEU A 553 14.69 23.52 -8.44
N THR A 554 13.75 22.65 -8.78
CA THR A 554 14.04 21.26 -9.14
C THR A 554 13.02 20.73 -10.12
N ALA A 555 13.49 19.95 -11.09
CA ALA A 555 12.72 19.49 -12.22
C ALA A 555 12.74 17.95 -12.33
N PHE A 556 11.60 17.41 -12.77
CA PHE A 556 11.42 16.05 -13.24
C PHE A 556 10.69 16.12 -14.57
N TYR A 557 11.08 15.30 -15.54
CA TYR A 557 10.45 15.26 -16.87
C TYR A 557 10.36 13.84 -17.43
N ARG A 558 9.33 13.58 -18.24
CA ARG A 558 9.12 12.35 -19.01
C ARG A 558 9.43 12.55 -20.49
N GLU A 559 9.28 13.76 -21.01
CA GLU A 559 9.49 14.10 -22.42
C GLU A 559 10.40 15.32 -22.58
N GLU A 560 11.51 15.17 -23.30
CA GLU A 560 12.52 16.24 -23.45
C GLU A 560 11.95 17.47 -24.17
N GLY A 561 11.03 17.27 -25.13
CA GLY A 561 10.35 18.37 -25.83
C GLY A 561 9.52 19.24 -24.87
N ALA A 562 8.74 18.61 -23.98
CA ALA A 562 7.98 19.32 -22.95
C ALA A 562 8.92 20.03 -21.95
N TRP A 563 10.03 19.40 -21.55
CA TRP A 563 11.02 20.04 -20.69
C TRP A 563 11.66 21.27 -21.33
N ARG A 564 12.05 21.20 -22.60
CA ARG A 564 12.58 22.33 -23.37
C ARG A 564 11.55 23.45 -23.54
N ALA A 565 10.27 23.13 -23.68
CA ALA A 565 9.19 24.12 -23.70
C ALA A 565 9.04 24.83 -22.34
N VAL A 566 9.09 24.09 -21.22
CA VAL A 566 9.06 24.65 -19.85
C VAL A 566 10.28 25.54 -19.57
N LEU A 567 11.48 25.15 -20.03
CA LEU A 567 12.68 26.00 -19.96
C LEU A 567 12.58 27.25 -20.85
N GLY A 568 11.81 27.20 -21.93
CA GLY A 568 11.52 28.33 -22.80
C GLY A 568 10.57 29.35 -22.17
N ASN A 569 9.59 28.90 -21.38
CA ASN A 569 8.56 29.72 -20.78
C ASN A 569 9.09 30.62 -19.64
N PRO A 570 9.06 31.97 -19.79
CA PRO A 570 9.52 32.89 -18.74
C PRO A 570 8.67 32.86 -17.47
N GLU A 571 7.39 32.47 -17.55
CA GLU A 571 6.54 32.32 -16.37
C GLU A 571 6.93 31.11 -15.52
N ALA A 572 7.60 30.11 -16.10
CA ALA A 572 8.08 28.91 -15.42
C ALA A 572 9.54 29.06 -14.93
N VAL A 573 10.43 29.55 -15.79
CA VAL A 573 11.85 29.80 -15.46
C VAL A 573 12.22 31.24 -15.81
N ASP A 574 12.27 32.10 -14.80
CA ASP A 574 12.74 33.48 -14.95
C ASP A 574 14.28 33.51 -15.03
N TRP A 575 14.79 33.47 -16.26
CA TRP A 575 16.21 33.56 -16.59
C TRP A 575 16.86 34.92 -16.29
N SER A 576 16.07 35.95 -15.92
CA SER A 576 16.62 37.26 -15.47
C SER A 576 17.01 37.28 -13.98
N ARG A 577 16.65 36.23 -13.24
CA ARG A 577 16.99 36.04 -11.81
C ARG A 577 18.12 35.03 -11.66
N ALA A 578 18.93 35.19 -10.61
CA ALA A 578 19.88 34.17 -10.19
C ALA A 578 19.13 32.99 -9.55
N PHE A 579 19.51 31.76 -9.86
CA PHE A 579 18.87 30.55 -9.35
C PHE A 579 19.81 29.36 -9.23
N GLN A 580 19.47 28.41 -8.35
CA GLN A 580 20.05 27.07 -8.35
C GLN A 580 18.97 26.05 -8.72
N MET A 581 19.25 25.21 -9.72
CA MET A 581 18.36 24.12 -10.12
C MET A 581 19.00 22.77 -9.78
N GLN A 582 18.32 21.94 -9.00
CA GLN A 582 18.72 20.55 -8.76
C GLN A 582 18.00 19.63 -9.75
N GLY A 583 18.70 18.61 -10.26
CA GLY A 583 18.13 17.63 -11.19
C GLY A 583 19.00 16.38 -11.27
N MET A 584 18.38 15.20 -11.37
CA MET A 584 19.07 13.91 -11.29
C MET A 584 18.94 13.04 -12.55
N GLN A 585 18.00 13.38 -13.43
CA GLN A 585 17.85 12.72 -14.72
C GLN A 585 18.92 13.18 -15.70
N ASP A 586 19.30 12.28 -16.60
CA ASP A 586 20.15 12.63 -17.74
C ASP A 586 19.42 13.65 -18.65
N GLY A 587 20.16 14.46 -19.40
CA GLY A 587 19.62 15.51 -20.27
C GLY A 587 19.19 16.81 -19.54
N VAL A 588 18.98 16.80 -18.21
CA VAL A 588 18.62 18.03 -17.47
C VAL A 588 19.75 19.07 -17.56
N HIS A 589 21.00 18.64 -17.34
CA HIS A 589 22.18 19.50 -17.40
C HIS A 589 22.40 20.06 -18.80
N GLU A 590 22.21 19.23 -19.82
CA GLU A 590 22.38 19.53 -21.23
C GLU A 590 21.33 20.57 -21.68
N ALA A 591 20.04 20.28 -21.54
CA ALA A 591 18.96 21.18 -21.93
C ALA A 591 18.99 22.53 -21.21
N VAL A 592 19.28 22.54 -19.89
CA VAL A 592 19.44 23.78 -19.12
C VAL A 592 20.64 24.59 -19.60
N SER A 593 21.77 23.95 -19.91
CA SER A 593 22.97 24.63 -20.40
C SER A 593 22.80 25.18 -21.81
N GLU A 594 22.11 24.46 -22.70
CA GLU A 594 21.79 24.89 -24.06
C GLU A 594 20.83 26.09 -24.06
N VAL A 595 19.73 26.03 -23.30
CA VAL A 595 18.78 27.16 -23.20
C VAL A 595 19.44 28.38 -22.53
N ALA A 596 20.32 28.18 -21.55
CA ALA A 596 21.13 29.26 -20.99
C ALA A 596 22.07 29.89 -22.02
N ALA A 597 22.79 29.08 -22.79
CA ALA A 597 23.72 29.54 -23.82
C ALA A 597 23.00 30.30 -24.94
N ALA A 598 21.84 29.83 -25.38
CA ALA A 598 20.97 30.52 -26.33
C ALA A 598 20.47 31.89 -25.81
N LYS A 599 20.37 32.05 -24.48
CA LYS A 599 20.06 33.33 -23.80
C LYS A 599 21.32 34.13 -23.42
N GLY A 600 22.51 33.71 -23.86
CA GLY A 600 23.79 34.39 -23.57
C GLY A 600 24.30 34.24 -22.12
N LEU A 601 23.65 33.42 -21.31
CA LEU A 601 23.97 33.17 -19.90
C LEU A 601 24.99 32.04 -19.74
N ARG A 602 25.62 31.97 -18.57
CA ARG A 602 26.55 30.89 -18.22
C ARG A 602 26.09 30.16 -16.97
N VAL A 603 25.71 28.90 -17.13
CA VAL A 603 25.42 27.99 -16.02
C VAL A 603 26.72 27.37 -15.50
N LYS A 604 26.83 27.22 -14.18
CA LYS A 604 27.90 26.48 -13.50
C LYS A 604 27.33 25.20 -12.91
N ALA A 605 27.67 24.06 -13.53
CA ALA A 605 27.25 22.75 -13.06
C ALA A 605 28.19 22.19 -11.98
N PHE A 606 27.62 21.68 -10.90
CA PHE A 606 28.29 20.88 -9.90
C PHE A 606 27.72 19.45 -9.94
N ARG A 607 28.59 18.44 -10.01
CA ARG A 607 28.23 17.03 -10.13
C ARG A 607 28.36 16.32 -8.78
N TYR A 608 27.28 15.73 -8.30
CA TYR A 608 27.20 14.97 -7.06
C TYR A 608 26.82 13.52 -7.34
N ARG A 609 27.44 12.59 -6.60
CA ARG A 609 26.95 11.21 -6.51
C ARG A 609 25.72 11.19 -5.62
N ALA A 610 24.60 10.73 -6.16
CA ALA A 610 23.37 10.56 -5.41
C ALA A 610 23.45 9.32 -4.50
N MET A 611 22.99 9.47 -3.26
CA MET A 611 22.95 8.43 -2.23
C MET A 611 21.54 8.39 -1.63
N LEU A 612 20.92 7.20 -1.51
CA LEU A 612 19.55 7.00 -1.01
C LEU A 612 19.55 5.89 0.05
N SER A 613 18.86 6.09 1.17
CA SER A 613 18.59 5.05 2.17
C SER A 613 17.13 4.59 2.05
N PRO A 614 16.83 3.34 1.68
CA PRO A 614 15.46 2.82 1.71
C PRO A 614 14.96 2.65 3.15
N GLU A 615 15.86 2.26 4.05
CA GLU A 615 15.61 2.01 5.48
C GLU A 615 15.95 3.22 6.36
N PRO A 616 15.44 3.31 7.60
CA PRO A 616 15.88 4.31 8.57
C PRO A 616 17.38 4.12 8.89
N PRO A 617 18.23 5.17 8.89
CA PRO A 617 19.67 4.96 8.95
C PRO A 617 20.10 4.52 10.34
N GLN A 618 20.99 3.53 10.39
CA GLN A 618 21.45 2.90 11.62
C GLN A 618 22.81 3.45 12.04
N SER A 619 22.99 3.70 13.34
CA SER A 619 24.31 4.02 13.91
C SER A 619 24.78 2.87 14.78
N ARG A 620 25.94 2.31 14.44
CA ARG A 620 26.66 1.35 15.31
C ARG A 620 27.44 2.06 16.43
N ALA A 621 27.65 3.37 16.31
CA ALA A 621 28.21 4.20 17.38
C ALA A 621 27.13 4.61 18.38
N GLN A 622 27.48 4.60 19.67
CA GLN A 622 26.74 5.27 20.74
C GLN A 622 27.17 6.74 20.85
N ILE A 623 26.36 7.60 21.47
CA ILE A 623 26.72 9.00 21.72
C ILE A 623 27.84 9.04 22.78
N PRO A 624 29.01 9.64 22.50
CA PRO A 624 30.09 9.74 23.49
C PRO A 624 29.67 10.51 24.74
N ALA A 625 30.17 10.07 25.91
CA ALA A 625 29.88 10.71 27.19
C ALA A 625 30.17 12.23 27.16
N GLY A 626 29.23 13.01 27.71
CA GLY A 626 29.29 14.48 27.71
C GLY A 626 28.83 15.14 26.40
N LEU A 627 28.58 14.41 25.31
CA LEU A 627 27.97 14.97 24.10
C LEU A 627 26.44 14.84 24.14
N ARG A 628 25.73 15.84 23.61
CA ARG A 628 24.26 15.85 23.55
C ARG A 628 23.75 16.02 22.13
N LEU A 629 22.85 15.14 21.69
CA LEU A 629 22.09 15.30 20.45
C LEU A 629 21.00 16.38 20.63
N ALA A 630 20.91 17.32 19.68
CA ALA A 630 19.94 18.42 19.68
C ALA A 630 19.64 18.89 18.24
N PRO A 631 18.54 19.61 17.97
CA PRO A 631 18.41 20.38 16.72
C PRO A 631 19.44 21.51 16.65
N LEU A 632 19.68 22.04 15.45
CA LEU A 632 20.40 23.31 15.31
C LEU A 632 19.52 24.48 15.77
N SER A 633 20.15 25.60 16.11
CA SER A 633 19.50 26.85 16.49
C SER A 633 20.11 28.02 15.68
N PRO A 634 19.43 29.18 15.58
CA PRO A 634 19.96 30.32 14.85
C PRO A 634 21.33 30.82 15.35
N SER A 635 21.68 30.60 16.63
CA SER A 635 23.00 30.96 17.16
C SER A 635 24.15 30.06 16.65
N HIS A 636 23.84 28.89 16.06
CA HIS A 636 24.84 28.04 15.40
C HIS A 636 25.14 28.48 13.96
N VAL A 637 24.25 29.26 13.33
CA VAL A 637 24.34 29.60 11.90
C VAL A 637 25.62 30.35 11.51
N PRO A 638 26.21 31.25 12.32
CA PRO A 638 27.51 31.84 12.00
C PRO A 638 28.62 30.80 11.76
N LEU A 639 28.62 29.68 12.50
CA LEU A 639 29.58 28.59 12.28
C LEU A 639 29.29 27.82 10.99
N LEU A 640 28.02 27.53 10.70
CA LEU A 640 27.61 26.90 9.44
C LEU A 640 28.01 27.76 8.24
N ASN A 641 27.75 29.06 8.31
CA ASN A 641 28.11 30.00 7.25
C ASN A 641 29.64 30.17 7.12
N ALA A 642 30.42 29.99 8.18
CA ALA A 642 31.88 30.04 8.13
C ALA A 642 32.55 28.72 7.68
N THR A 643 31.83 27.59 7.68
CA THR A 643 32.37 26.25 7.34
C THR A 643 31.84 25.67 6.04
N TRP A 644 30.78 26.24 5.47
CA TRP A 644 30.22 25.83 4.18
C TRP A 644 31.01 26.44 3.00
N SER A 645 31.24 25.66 1.94
CA SER A 645 31.98 26.10 0.74
C SER A 645 31.27 27.15 -0.10
N PHE A 646 29.97 27.34 0.10
CA PHE A 646 29.16 28.43 -0.46
C PHE A 646 28.71 29.41 0.65
N GLY A 647 29.42 29.41 1.78
CA GLY A 647 29.17 30.28 2.91
C GLY A 647 29.83 31.65 2.79
N GLY A 648 30.11 32.28 3.93
CA GLY A 648 30.84 33.55 4.03
C GLY A 648 30.05 34.82 3.67
N THR A 649 28.92 34.70 2.97
CA THR A 649 28.13 35.87 2.51
C THR A 649 26.96 36.19 3.46
N GLY A 650 26.38 37.39 3.29
CA GLY A 650 25.12 37.76 3.93
C GLY A 650 23.93 36.95 3.40
N ARG A 651 23.88 36.67 2.08
CA ARG A 651 22.83 35.86 1.44
C ARG A 651 22.81 34.43 1.99
N SER A 652 23.96 33.74 1.93
CA SER A 652 24.13 32.39 2.48
C SER A 652 23.83 32.32 3.98
N ARG A 653 24.11 33.39 4.75
CA ARG A 653 23.69 33.48 6.15
C ARG A 653 22.17 33.55 6.29
N ARG A 654 21.48 34.47 5.59
CA ARG A 654 20.01 34.60 5.64
C ARG A 654 19.33 33.27 5.30
N PHE A 655 19.79 32.61 4.24
CA PHE A 655 19.34 31.30 3.80
C PHE A 655 19.47 30.25 4.92
N LEU A 656 20.67 30.07 5.47
CA LEU A 656 20.92 29.13 6.57
C LEU A 656 20.10 29.44 7.84
N GLU A 657 19.88 30.72 8.16
CA GLU A 657 18.99 31.11 9.26
C GLU A 657 17.51 30.81 8.98
N GLY A 658 17.08 30.81 7.71
CA GLY A 658 15.77 30.32 7.30
C GLY A 658 15.65 28.81 7.49
N LEU A 659 16.59 28.03 6.93
CA LEU A 659 16.57 26.56 7.03
C LEU A 659 16.54 26.09 8.49
N VAL A 660 17.39 26.67 9.35
CA VAL A 660 17.49 26.26 10.77
C VAL A 660 16.27 26.67 11.60
N ARG A 661 15.47 27.67 11.17
CA ARG A 661 14.19 28.00 11.83
C ARG A 661 13.03 27.13 11.34
N ALA A 662 13.01 26.73 10.07
CA ALA A 662 11.82 26.21 9.41
C ALA A 662 11.89 24.71 9.04
N LEU A 663 13.07 24.10 9.01
CA LEU A 663 13.27 22.71 8.55
C LEU A 663 13.97 21.81 9.59
N PRO A 664 13.76 20.48 9.53
CA PRO A 664 14.41 19.54 10.44
C PRO A 664 15.95 19.60 10.39
N SER A 665 16.58 19.52 11.55
CA SER A 665 18.03 19.47 11.68
C SER A 665 18.45 18.65 12.89
N ALA A 666 19.69 18.15 12.89
CA ALA A 666 20.30 17.50 14.03
C ALA A 666 21.78 17.86 14.15
N CYS A 667 22.27 17.96 15.38
CA CYS A 667 23.66 18.19 15.71
C CYS A 667 24.05 17.49 17.02
N LEU A 668 25.33 17.21 17.18
CA LEU A 668 25.94 16.82 18.45
C LEU A 668 26.64 18.04 19.05
N LEU A 669 26.22 18.42 20.25
CA LEU A 669 26.77 19.52 21.04
C LEU A 669 27.80 19.01 22.06
N ASP A 670 28.82 19.81 22.33
CA ASP A 670 29.69 19.65 23.51
C ASP A 670 28.98 20.14 24.82
N PRO A 671 29.57 19.92 26.01
CA PRO A 671 29.02 20.42 27.27
C PRO A 671 28.87 21.95 27.37
N ARG A 672 29.48 22.71 26.45
CA ARG A 672 29.41 24.17 26.35
C ARG A 672 28.39 24.63 25.28
N GLY A 673 27.59 23.71 24.74
CA GLY A 673 26.57 23.98 23.72
C GLY A 673 27.13 24.21 22.32
N ARG A 674 28.38 23.86 22.03
CA ARG A 674 29.01 24.08 20.72
C ARG A 674 28.79 22.87 19.79
N PRO A 675 28.25 23.05 18.58
CA PRO A 675 28.03 21.94 17.65
C PRO A 675 29.36 21.41 17.08
N LEU A 676 29.54 20.10 17.17
CA LEU A 676 30.73 19.35 16.75
C LEU A 676 30.53 18.60 15.42
N SER A 677 29.30 18.14 15.18
CA SER A 677 28.85 17.56 13.92
C SER A 677 27.37 17.85 13.74
N TRP A 678 26.94 18.08 12.50
CA TRP A 678 25.54 18.41 12.20
C TRP A 678 25.15 18.05 10.77
N SER A 679 23.85 18.02 10.51
CA SER A 679 23.20 17.96 9.20
C SER A 679 21.82 18.62 9.31
N LEU A 680 21.30 19.12 8.21
CA LEU A 680 19.91 19.61 8.11
C LEU A 680 19.27 19.17 6.80
N VAL A 681 18.04 19.62 6.57
CA VAL A 681 17.27 19.36 5.36
C VAL A 681 17.12 20.67 4.58
N ASP A 682 17.20 20.62 3.25
CA ASP A 682 16.93 21.78 2.38
C ASP A 682 15.43 21.84 1.96
N PRO A 683 14.96 22.92 1.31
CA PRO A 683 13.58 23.02 0.81
C PRO A 683 13.09 21.84 -0.04
N LEU A 684 14.02 21.13 -0.69
CA LEU A 684 13.73 19.99 -1.56
C LEU A 684 13.68 18.66 -0.80
N GLY A 685 13.80 18.68 0.53
CA GLY A 685 13.87 17.47 1.35
C GLY A 685 15.24 16.77 1.34
N CYS A 686 16.27 17.37 0.75
CA CYS A 686 17.61 16.78 0.62
C CYS A 686 18.37 16.86 1.95
N LEU A 687 18.97 15.75 2.39
CA LEU A 687 19.89 15.75 3.54
C LEU A 687 21.17 16.51 3.14
N SER A 688 21.35 17.68 3.74
CA SER A 688 22.28 18.72 3.28
C SER A 688 23.11 19.31 4.42
N HIS A 689 24.13 20.11 4.06
CA HIS A 689 25.07 20.78 4.97
C HIS A 689 25.75 19.87 6.02
N GLY A 690 25.86 18.57 5.74
CA GLY A 690 26.49 17.58 6.61
C GLY A 690 27.96 17.88 6.88
N TYR A 691 28.33 18.13 8.14
CA TYR A 691 29.69 18.51 8.52
C TYR A 691 30.11 17.91 9.87
N THR A 692 31.41 17.75 10.06
CA THR A 692 32.07 17.42 11.33
C THR A 692 33.32 18.28 11.49
N VAL A 693 33.46 18.93 12.65
CA VAL A 693 34.62 19.77 13.02
C VAL A 693 35.90 18.92 12.96
N PRO A 694 37.02 19.41 12.37
CA PRO A 694 38.21 18.60 12.08
C PRO A 694 38.72 17.74 13.25
N ALA A 695 38.84 18.29 14.46
CA ALA A 695 39.31 17.58 15.66
C ALA A 695 38.41 16.40 16.13
N TRP A 696 37.20 16.29 15.58
CA TRP A 696 36.20 15.28 15.92
C TRP A 696 35.87 14.32 14.77
N ARG A 697 36.57 14.44 13.63
CA ARG A 697 36.48 13.49 12.51
C ARG A 697 37.03 12.11 12.90
N GLY A 698 36.65 11.08 12.16
CA GLY A 698 37.00 9.68 12.44
C GLY A 698 36.18 9.00 13.55
N ARG A 699 35.58 9.77 14.47
CA ARG A 699 34.86 9.24 15.66
C ARG A 699 33.39 8.84 15.42
N GLY A 700 33.01 8.54 14.17
CA GLY A 700 31.63 8.14 13.81
C GLY A 700 30.50 9.18 13.98
N LEU A 701 30.80 10.41 14.43
CA LEU A 701 29.79 11.40 14.83
C LEU A 701 28.77 11.79 13.73
N SER A 702 29.18 11.77 12.47
CA SER A 702 28.27 12.01 11.33
C SER A 702 27.20 10.92 11.22
N GLY A 703 27.53 9.66 11.52
CA GLY A 703 26.59 8.54 11.52
C GLY A 703 25.52 8.68 12.60
N LEU A 704 25.90 9.13 13.81
CA LEU A 704 24.95 9.46 14.88
C LEU A 704 23.93 10.53 14.46
N VAL A 705 24.41 11.61 13.84
CA VAL A 705 23.57 12.72 13.36
C VAL A 705 22.66 12.29 12.22
N LEU A 706 23.18 11.57 11.23
CA LEU A 706 22.41 11.04 10.10
C LEU A 706 21.35 10.03 10.55
N ALA A 707 21.68 9.16 11.51
CA ALA A 707 20.75 8.19 12.07
C ALA A 707 19.64 8.87 12.89
N ALA A 708 19.95 9.94 13.63
CA ALA A 708 18.96 10.72 14.35
C ALA A 708 18.00 11.45 13.40
N LEU A 709 18.54 12.26 12.48
CA LEU A 709 17.74 13.05 11.54
C LEU A 709 16.97 12.16 10.56
N GLY A 710 17.63 11.13 10.02
CA GLY A 710 17.05 10.17 9.08
C GLY A 710 15.91 9.37 9.69
N ARG A 711 16.00 8.89 10.94
CA ARG A 711 14.85 8.26 11.61
C ARG A 711 13.67 9.22 11.77
N GLY A 712 13.92 10.47 12.17
CA GLY A 712 12.87 11.48 12.32
C GLY A 712 12.19 11.88 10.99
N LEU A 713 12.89 11.74 9.87
CA LEU A 713 12.37 11.99 8.52
C LEU A 713 11.64 10.76 7.94
N HIS A 714 12.20 9.56 8.09
CA HIS A 714 11.59 8.31 7.63
C HIS A 714 10.33 7.96 8.43
N ALA A 715 10.30 8.22 9.75
CA ALA A 715 9.08 8.12 10.56
C ALA A 715 7.97 9.11 10.14
N ARG A 716 8.28 10.06 9.24
CA ARG A 716 7.34 10.96 8.56
C ARG A 716 7.21 10.62 7.08
N GLY A 717 7.78 9.54 6.58
CA GLY A 717 7.75 9.16 5.16
C GLY A 717 8.47 10.12 4.20
N PHE A 718 9.44 10.93 4.66
CA PHE A 718 10.31 11.66 3.73
C PHE A 718 11.32 10.70 3.08
N PRO A 719 11.61 10.84 1.76
CA PRO A 719 12.67 10.07 1.11
C PRO A 719 14.04 10.48 1.68
N LEU A 720 14.87 9.50 2.05
CA LEU A 720 16.18 9.76 2.66
C LEU A 720 17.29 9.78 1.61
N TYR A 721 17.51 10.92 0.98
CA TYR A 721 18.53 11.08 -0.07
C TYR A 721 19.47 12.26 0.18
N CYS A 722 20.67 12.20 -0.40
CA CYS A 722 21.63 13.31 -0.42
C CYS A 722 22.54 13.31 -1.65
N GLY A 723 23.06 14.48 -2.00
CA GLY A 723 24.15 14.66 -2.96
C GLY A 723 25.51 14.72 -2.28
N VAL A 724 26.46 13.88 -2.70
CA VAL A 724 27.84 13.89 -2.18
C VAL A 724 28.83 14.14 -3.32
N LEU A 725 29.75 15.10 -3.15
CA LEU A 725 30.81 15.33 -4.14
C LEU A 725 31.63 14.03 -4.32
N PRO A 726 31.92 13.56 -5.55
CA PRO A 726 32.62 12.30 -5.78
C PRO A 726 33.99 12.17 -5.07
N CYS A 727 34.69 13.29 -4.87
CA CYS A 727 35.95 13.34 -4.14
C CYS A 727 35.81 13.23 -2.60
N ASN A 728 34.61 13.41 -2.04
CA ASN A 728 34.36 13.33 -0.60
C ASN A 728 34.14 11.87 -0.14
N ALA A 729 35.19 11.06 -0.32
CA ALA A 729 35.23 9.67 0.13
C ALA A 729 34.92 9.46 1.63
N PRO A 730 35.28 10.36 2.57
CA PRO A 730 34.86 10.25 3.98
C PRO A 730 33.34 10.28 4.16
N SER A 731 32.62 11.20 3.53
CA SER A 731 31.15 11.24 3.61
C SER A 731 30.51 10.04 2.91
N LEU A 732 31.01 9.63 1.74
CA LEU A 732 30.52 8.43 1.04
C LEU A 732 30.63 7.17 1.92
N ARG A 733 31.76 6.97 2.61
CA ARG A 733 31.92 5.84 3.55
C ARG A 733 31.00 5.94 4.76
N ALA A 734 30.83 7.13 5.33
CA ALA A 734 29.94 7.33 6.48
C ALA A 734 28.46 7.08 6.15
N LEU A 735 28.01 7.50 4.96
CA LEU A 735 26.65 7.26 4.45
C LEU A 735 26.42 5.78 4.14
N HIS A 736 27.37 5.12 3.47
CA HIS A 736 27.31 3.68 3.20
C HIS A 736 27.25 2.86 4.49
N ALA A 737 28.07 3.21 5.50
CA ALA A 737 28.04 2.57 6.82
C ALA A 737 26.73 2.82 7.62
N ALA A 738 25.94 3.83 7.25
CA ALA A 738 24.65 4.14 7.85
C ALA A 738 23.44 3.52 7.09
N GLY A 739 23.67 2.90 5.93
CA GLY A 739 22.63 2.24 5.11
C GLY A 739 22.33 2.89 3.76
N PHE A 740 22.97 4.00 3.40
CA PHE A 740 22.72 4.68 2.11
C PHE A 740 23.43 3.96 0.95
N LEU A 741 22.66 3.64 -0.08
CA LEU A 741 23.12 3.01 -1.32
C LEU A 741 23.35 4.07 -2.42
N PRO A 742 24.43 3.98 -3.21
CA PRO A 742 24.63 4.86 -4.35
C PRO A 742 23.57 4.58 -5.43
N GLN A 743 23.01 5.65 -6.00
CA GLN A 743 22.02 5.54 -7.06
C GLN A 743 22.66 5.62 -8.46
N PRO A 744 21.97 5.16 -9.53
CA PRO A 744 22.34 5.45 -10.90
C PRO A 744 22.23 6.95 -11.21
N GLY A 745 22.85 7.40 -12.30
CA GLY A 745 22.82 8.80 -12.74
C GLY A 745 23.73 9.74 -11.93
N THR A 746 23.59 11.03 -12.20
CA THR A 746 24.34 12.12 -11.52
C THR A 746 23.36 13.15 -10.99
N LEU A 747 23.44 13.49 -9.71
CA LEU A 747 22.72 14.65 -9.18
C LEU A 747 23.48 15.92 -9.56
N TYR A 748 22.90 16.71 -10.44
CA TYR A 748 23.38 18.02 -10.83
C TYR A 748 22.81 19.10 -9.91
N MET A 749 23.67 20.03 -9.51
CA MET A 749 23.27 21.35 -9.03
C MET A 749 23.76 22.37 -10.07
N LEU A 750 22.83 23.05 -10.72
CA LEU A 750 23.05 23.97 -11.83
C LEU A 750 22.84 25.40 -11.32
N LEU A 751 23.94 26.14 -11.14
CA LEU A 751 23.89 27.53 -10.71
C LEU A 751 23.82 28.45 -11.94
N SER A 752 22.72 29.17 -12.09
CA SER A 752 22.57 30.26 -13.06
C SER A 752 22.70 31.60 -12.35
N THR A 753 23.52 32.49 -12.91
CA THR A 753 23.60 33.89 -12.49
C THR A 753 23.51 34.78 -13.73
N PRO A 754 22.58 35.75 -13.76
CA PRO A 754 22.60 36.87 -14.72
C PRO A 754 23.97 37.56 -14.76
N ARG A 755 24.24 38.26 -15.86
CA ARG A 755 25.44 39.09 -16.04
C ARG A 755 25.29 40.45 -15.36
#